data_AF-A0AB38LK76-F1
#
_entry.id   AF-A0AB38LK76-F1
#
_cell.length_a   1.000
_cell.length_b   1.000
_cell.length_c   1.000
_cell.angle_alpha   90.00
_cell.angle_beta   90.00
_cell.angle_gamma   90.00
#
_symmetry.space_group_name_H-M   'P 1'
#
loop_
_entity.id
_entity.type
_entity.pdbx_description
1 polymer ?
#
loop_
_entity_poly.entity_id
_entity_poly.type
_entity_poly.pdbx_seq_one_letter_code
_entity_poly.pdbx_strand_id
1 'polypeptide(L)'
;MYLMVNFRASGNAFDTQIYSQALAMSSCFSGSDYKLQRNNSKVAEDGRADVSIDKRLQAKLLRQFHRDDKKAKKSPDEAESREPKKATLHWRTRKDNFQPDLHGFEGVPRMNIAILITGSRGDVQPFVALGNVLQKHPYNHRVRICTHPNFKDFVTENGLEFYSIGGDPEKLMSYMVRNPGVIPSFESMKAGDIGDRREEIAEMLEGCWRACTQAANGMDPIRLPETNKISSETIMKLPDPFVADAIISNPPSYANIHIAEKLAIPLHMIFTMPWSPTTAFAHPLANLDTNKGDRKLANYLSYYSMELLTSEGLIDLINDFRENTLALDPLHAAWAHQLLPQLKVPFTYCWSPALIPKPEDWGSHITISGFFFMDPKKDFEFDADLKKFLDAGEPPVYIGFGSIVVDDPEAMTKMILDAVKQLGIRALVSKGWGGIGGEDVPDNVFLLGNVPHDQLFPHCSAVVHHGGAGTNAIGISLGCPTVVVPFFGDQPWWGEMIHRAGAGPSPIPYKDLDADKLANQIREALKPETKERAKELAARIKEETGTQTAAKFFHETQQMQDTGCFLCPDQVAVYRVRRTNIRLSALATGILVDHGILHPQHLKLIRKKRWYVEKGAQEPVIGILGAIGTTGVGYKNCFSRLSKDLHANKAEKSPSHVMVGDAEAAGEVPGALKAVAKFTGSMGLNTLRFPVDLLYNVANGCHNLPWHFFNDDTVRVRGEISGVMSGTKVGFQELVFGFYDAFTGVVTQPVRGYKKHSSEGVGAGAWGATKGVGKGLVGLVSKSSAAALGVPGYGFKGLERSVRNGWKTNDTPNENSLALLNALRGQGQRSGDEQLGNAALSMVSQAQGNSIRKQLRGRRGWQCFMDLQHLRQNPDKAAAQEEEVLRRWDELKVPKEFTRLEE
;
A
#
# COMPACT_ATOMS: atom_id res chain seq x y z
N MET A 1 21.13 -27.94 -31.36
CA MET A 1 20.99 -29.19 -32.13
C MET A 1 22.40 -29.73 -32.34
N TYR A 2 22.63 -31.03 -32.09
CA TYR A 2 23.91 -31.75 -31.98
C TYR A 2 24.65 -31.69 -30.63
N LEU A 3 24.11 -32.43 -29.65
CA LEU A 3 24.84 -33.30 -28.70
C LEU A 3 23.79 -33.97 -27.79
N MET A 4 23.17 -35.04 -28.30
CA MET A 4 22.19 -35.85 -27.55
C MET A 4 22.16 -37.28 -28.11
N VAL A 5 23.10 -38.13 -27.70
CA VAL A 5 23.09 -39.62 -27.80
C VAL A 5 24.18 -40.06 -26.81
N ASN A 6 24.07 -40.92 -25.80
CA ASN A 6 23.31 -42.12 -25.46
C ASN A 6 23.48 -42.28 -23.93
N PHE A 7 22.46 -42.66 -23.14
CA PHE A 7 22.62 -43.58 -22.00
C PHE A 7 21.25 -43.98 -21.44
N ARG A 8 21.06 -45.30 -21.29
CA ARG A 8 19.84 -45.95 -20.80
C ARG A 8 20.13 -46.52 -19.39
N ALA A 9 19.16 -46.35 -18.50
CA ALA A 9 18.84 -47.14 -17.30
C ALA A 9 19.86 -47.27 -16.14
N SER A 10 19.61 -46.52 -15.05
CA SER A 10 19.38 -47.00 -13.66
C SER A 10 19.39 -45.80 -12.69
N GLY A 11 18.67 -45.91 -11.57
CA GLY A 11 18.15 -44.78 -10.79
C GLY A 11 19.15 -43.84 -10.09
N ASN A 12 18.61 -42.69 -9.66
CA ASN A 12 19.21 -41.64 -8.80
C ASN A 12 20.42 -40.86 -9.37
N ALA A 13 20.20 -40.08 -10.45
CA ALA A 13 21.21 -39.14 -10.95
C ALA A 13 20.66 -37.76 -11.41
N PHE A 14 19.43 -37.37 -11.05
CA PHE A 14 18.82 -36.11 -11.53
C PHE A 14 19.14 -34.87 -10.67
N ASP A 15 19.59 -35.04 -9.41
CA ASP A 15 19.90 -33.92 -8.52
C ASP A 15 21.34 -33.37 -8.66
N THR A 16 22.31 -34.19 -9.08
CA THR A 16 23.74 -33.84 -8.97
C THR A 16 24.29 -33.12 -10.20
N GLN A 17 23.71 -33.31 -11.39
CA GLN A 17 24.26 -32.77 -12.65
C GLN A 17 23.75 -31.35 -12.98
N ILE A 18 22.59 -30.96 -12.44
CA ILE A 18 22.03 -29.61 -12.58
C ILE A 18 22.63 -28.66 -11.52
N TYR A 19 22.91 -29.17 -10.31
CA TYR A 19 23.64 -28.42 -9.29
C TYR A 19 25.07 -28.08 -9.73
N SER A 20 25.73 -28.96 -10.49
CA SER A 20 27.10 -28.70 -10.98
C SER A 20 27.15 -27.66 -12.10
N GLN A 21 26.12 -27.56 -12.96
CA GLN A 21 26.03 -26.48 -13.97
C GLN A 21 25.67 -25.12 -13.36
N ALA A 22 24.84 -25.10 -12.30
CA ALA A 22 24.57 -23.89 -11.52
C ALA A 22 25.80 -23.43 -10.70
N LEU A 23 26.57 -24.37 -10.14
CA LEU A 23 27.84 -24.09 -9.46
C LEU A 23 28.96 -23.68 -10.44
N ALA A 24 28.99 -24.23 -11.65
CA ALA A 24 29.96 -23.83 -12.68
C ALA A 24 29.73 -22.41 -13.20
N MET A 25 28.46 -21.96 -13.31
CA MET A 25 28.16 -20.56 -13.59
C MET A 25 28.42 -19.64 -12.39
N SER A 26 28.30 -20.15 -11.15
CA SER A 26 28.69 -19.43 -9.93
C SER A 26 30.21 -19.33 -9.75
N SER A 27 31.00 -20.29 -10.25
CA SER A 27 32.45 -20.32 -10.08
C SER A 27 33.20 -19.45 -11.10
N CYS A 28 32.64 -19.26 -12.30
CA CYS A 28 33.19 -18.33 -13.30
C CYS A 28 33.18 -16.84 -12.89
N PHE A 29 32.45 -16.47 -11.83
CA PHE A 29 32.42 -15.11 -11.27
C PHE A 29 32.88 -15.05 -9.81
N SER A 30 33.61 -16.06 -9.34
CA SER A 30 34.22 -16.08 -7.99
C SER A 30 35.39 -15.09 -7.79
N GLY A 31 35.71 -14.27 -8.80
CA GLY A 31 36.83 -13.32 -8.79
C GLY A 31 36.49 -11.86 -8.39
N SER A 32 35.30 -11.56 -7.91
CA SER A 32 34.98 -10.23 -7.37
C SER A 32 34.16 -10.34 -6.10
N ASP A 33 34.69 -9.78 -5.01
CA ASP A 33 34.18 -9.71 -3.64
C ASP A 33 32.78 -9.06 -3.49
N TYR A 34 31.76 -9.64 -4.10
CA TYR A 34 30.35 -9.35 -3.84
C TYR A 34 29.69 -10.61 -3.25
N LYS A 35 30.22 -11.11 -2.14
CA LYS A 35 29.34 -11.62 -1.10
C LYS A 35 28.52 -10.42 -0.64
N LEU A 36 27.29 -10.26 -1.15
CA LEU A 36 26.24 -9.57 -0.40
C LEU A 36 26.19 -10.30 0.94
N GLN A 37 26.91 -9.76 1.93
CA GLN A 37 26.86 -10.24 3.29
C GLN A 37 25.37 -10.25 3.62
N ARG A 38 24.84 -11.44 3.96
CA ARG A 38 23.66 -11.52 4.81
C ARG A 38 23.92 -10.50 5.91
N ASN A 39 23.17 -9.40 5.94
CA ASN A 39 23.17 -8.58 7.13
C ASN A 39 22.82 -9.55 8.25
N ASN A 40 23.77 -9.82 9.15
CA ASN A 40 23.55 -10.56 10.39
C ASN A 40 22.75 -9.66 11.35
N SER A 41 21.65 -9.07 10.85
CA SER A 41 20.64 -8.41 11.66
C SER A 41 20.02 -9.50 12.52
N LYS A 42 20.49 -9.60 13.76
CA LYS A 42 19.77 -10.37 14.78
C LYS A 42 18.56 -9.55 15.18
N VAL A 43 17.45 -10.21 15.44
CA VAL A 43 16.30 -9.51 16.02
C VAL A 43 16.41 -9.64 17.51
N ALA A 44 16.28 -8.52 18.19
CA ALA A 44 16.34 -8.50 19.63
C ALA A 44 15.10 -9.17 20.22
N GLU A 45 15.24 -9.53 21.48
CA GLU A 45 14.24 -10.17 22.31
C GLU A 45 12.98 -9.32 22.59
N ASP A 46 12.97 -8.05 22.18
CA ASP A 46 11.83 -7.10 22.25
C ASP A 46 11.14 -6.90 20.89
N GLY A 47 11.60 -7.64 19.88
CA GLY A 47 11.01 -7.63 18.56
C GLY A 47 11.43 -6.53 17.61
N ARG A 48 12.40 -5.71 18.00
CA ARG A 48 13.00 -4.73 17.10
C ARG A 48 14.24 -5.30 16.42
N ALA A 49 14.46 -4.95 15.15
CA ALA A 49 15.62 -5.45 14.41
C ALA A 49 16.89 -4.72 14.82
N ASP A 50 17.96 -5.45 15.19
CA ASP A 50 19.25 -4.83 15.47
C ASP A 50 19.89 -4.39 14.15
N VAL A 51 20.02 -3.08 13.99
CA VAL A 51 20.59 -2.47 12.79
C VAL A 51 22.03 -2.05 13.09
N SER A 52 22.99 -2.91 12.73
CA SER A 52 24.41 -2.54 12.71
C SER A 52 24.75 -1.89 11.36
N ILE A 53 25.17 -0.63 11.36
CA ILE A 53 25.50 0.07 10.12
C ILE A 53 27.00 -0.06 9.83
N ASP A 54 27.38 -0.90 8.87
CA ASP A 54 28.77 -1.04 8.42
C ASP A 54 29.31 0.30 7.87
N LYS A 55 30.57 0.66 8.21
CA LYS A 55 31.27 1.86 7.74
C LYS A 55 31.27 2.03 6.21
N ARG A 56 31.31 0.95 5.41
CA ARG A 56 31.26 1.04 3.93
C ARG A 56 29.85 1.38 3.42
N LEU A 57 28.83 0.81 4.05
CA LEU A 57 27.43 1.13 3.78
C LEU A 57 27.10 2.55 4.26
N GLN A 58 27.61 2.96 5.43
CA GLN A 58 27.56 4.34 5.92
C GLN A 58 28.14 5.30 4.88
N ALA A 59 29.32 5.03 4.31
CA ALA A 59 29.94 5.94 3.34
C ALA A 59 29.13 6.10 2.04
N LYS A 60 28.48 5.03 1.55
CA LYS A 60 27.62 5.06 0.36
C LYS A 60 26.30 5.78 0.66
N LEU A 61 25.69 5.52 1.81
CA LEU A 61 24.43 6.10 2.24
C LEU A 61 24.58 7.56 2.73
N LEU A 62 25.74 7.94 3.29
CA LEU A 62 26.11 9.33 3.62
C LEU A 62 26.07 10.24 2.39
N ARG A 63 26.50 9.73 1.21
CA ARG A 63 26.40 10.48 -0.05
C ARG A 63 24.96 10.73 -0.47
N GLN A 64 24.05 9.80 -0.16
CA GLN A 64 22.62 9.92 -0.44
C GLN A 64 21.94 10.86 0.58
N PHE A 65 22.27 10.71 1.86
CA PHE A 65 21.83 11.61 2.93
C PHE A 65 22.23 13.07 2.68
N HIS A 66 23.49 13.34 2.34
CA HIS A 66 23.94 14.70 1.97
C HIS A 66 23.27 15.24 0.69
N ARG A 67 22.73 14.37 -0.18
CA ARG A 67 21.97 14.77 -1.37
C ARG A 67 20.54 15.17 -0.99
N ASP A 68 19.93 14.46 -0.05
CA ASP A 68 18.57 14.72 0.44
C ASP A 68 18.55 15.95 1.36
N ASP A 69 19.54 16.10 2.26
CA ASP A 69 19.71 17.28 3.12
C ASP A 69 19.98 18.57 2.30
N LYS A 70 20.80 18.49 1.24
CA LYS A 70 20.99 19.63 0.31
C LYS A 70 19.75 19.99 -0.51
N LYS A 71 18.82 19.05 -0.72
CA LYS A 71 17.53 19.34 -1.37
C LYS A 71 16.53 19.93 -0.38
N ALA A 72 16.54 19.49 0.88
CA ALA A 72 15.70 20.01 1.95
C ALA A 72 16.06 21.47 2.32
N LYS A 73 17.35 21.84 2.25
CA LYS A 73 17.85 23.19 2.55
C LYS A 73 17.67 24.25 1.44
N LYS A 74 17.06 23.93 0.30
CA LYS A 74 16.68 24.95 -0.69
C LYS A 74 15.37 25.60 -0.25
N SER A 75 15.30 26.93 -0.26
CA SER A 75 14.11 27.69 0.16
C SER A 75 12.84 27.20 -0.57
N PRO A 76 11.66 27.27 0.07
CA PRO A 76 10.37 26.91 -0.55
C PRO A 76 10.18 27.58 -1.91
N ASP A 77 10.61 28.84 -2.06
CA ASP A 77 10.50 29.63 -3.29
C ASP A 77 11.35 29.09 -4.46
N GLU A 78 12.49 28.44 -4.20
CA GLU A 78 13.30 27.81 -5.25
C GLU A 78 12.82 26.41 -5.65
N ALA A 79 12.08 25.74 -4.76
CA ALA A 79 11.52 24.41 -5.01
C ALA A 79 10.15 24.47 -5.70
N GLU A 80 9.34 25.50 -5.42
CA GLU A 80 8.07 25.77 -6.13
C GLU A 80 8.29 26.40 -7.52
N SER A 81 9.33 27.22 -7.70
CA SER A 81 9.66 27.78 -9.02
C SER A 81 10.24 26.77 -10.02
N ARG A 82 10.55 25.55 -9.57
CA ARG A 82 10.84 24.43 -10.46
C ARG A 82 9.64 23.50 -10.50
N GLU A 83 8.61 23.93 -11.23
CA GLU A 83 7.78 22.97 -11.96
C GLU A 83 8.74 21.92 -12.57
N PRO A 84 8.48 20.61 -12.43
CA PRO A 84 9.20 19.64 -13.24
C PRO A 84 8.99 20.13 -14.67
N LYS A 85 10.06 20.63 -15.33
CA LYS A 85 9.95 21.19 -16.68
C LYS A 85 9.13 20.19 -17.46
N LYS A 86 7.88 20.54 -17.76
CA LYS A 86 7.03 19.73 -18.62
C LYS A 86 7.92 19.55 -19.84
N ALA A 87 8.34 18.32 -20.11
CA ALA A 87 9.03 18.03 -21.35
C ALA A 87 7.98 18.25 -22.45
N THR A 88 7.79 19.51 -22.85
CA THR A 88 6.99 19.92 -23.97
C THR A 88 7.81 19.56 -25.20
N LEU A 89 7.75 18.29 -25.58
CA LEU A 89 7.98 17.90 -26.96
C LEU A 89 6.66 17.35 -27.52
N HIS A 90 5.92 18.26 -28.14
CA HIS A 90 4.85 17.95 -29.07
C HIS A 90 5.43 17.12 -30.23
N TRP A 91 5.28 15.81 -30.17
CA TRP A 91 5.26 14.99 -31.37
C TRP A 91 3.77 14.75 -31.69
N ARG A 92 3.36 15.20 -32.89
CA ARG A 92 1.99 15.20 -33.40
C ARG A 92 1.15 14.02 -32.90
N THR A 93 0.24 14.30 -31.96
CA THR A 93 -1.07 13.66 -31.99
C THR A 93 -2.02 14.76 -32.44
N ARG A 94 -2.71 14.56 -33.57
CA ARG A 94 -3.94 15.30 -33.92
C ARG A 94 -4.95 15.15 -32.77
N LYS A 95 -4.79 15.95 -31.73
CA LYS A 95 -5.70 16.11 -30.60
C LYS A 95 -5.67 17.58 -30.25
N ASP A 96 -6.02 18.38 -31.24
CA ASP A 96 -6.25 19.79 -31.06
C ASP A 96 -7.40 19.98 -30.07
N ASN A 97 -7.26 21.06 -29.31
CA ASN A 97 -7.80 21.23 -27.98
C ASN A 97 -9.30 21.51 -28.01
N PHE A 98 -10.13 20.49 -27.76
CA PHE A 98 -11.42 20.75 -27.14
C PHE A 98 -11.20 20.84 -25.62
N GLN A 99 -11.01 22.07 -25.15
CA GLN A 99 -11.10 22.43 -23.74
C GLN A 99 -12.48 23.08 -23.55
N PRO A 100 -13.46 22.36 -23.01
CA PRO A 100 -14.72 22.98 -22.68
C PRO A 100 -14.52 24.01 -21.58
N ASP A 101 -15.26 25.09 -21.70
CA ASP A 101 -15.32 26.13 -20.68
C ASP A 101 -16.13 25.59 -19.49
N LEU A 102 -15.48 25.41 -18.34
CA LEU A 102 -16.06 24.82 -17.13
C LEU A 102 -15.95 25.82 -15.98
N HIS A 103 -16.66 26.93 -16.09
CA HIS A 103 -16.86 27.85 -14.98
C HIS A 103 -18.11 27.45 -14.17
N GLY A 104 -18.04 27.52 -12.83
CA GLY A 104 -19.23 27.54 -11.97
C GLY A 104 -19.49 26.36 -11.01
N PHE A 105 -18.52 25.47 -10.73
CA PHE A 105 -18.73 24.40 -9.76
C PHE A 105 -17.65 24.40 -8.66
N GLU A 106 -18.08 24.66 -7.43
CA GLU A 106 -17.30 24.54 -6.21
C GLU A 106 -17.74 23.28 -5.44
N GLY A 107 -16.79 22.39 -5.11
CA GLY A 107 -17.07 21.19 -4.32
C GLY A 107 -16.10 20.05 -4.56
N VAL A 108 -16.02 19.11 -3.60
CA VAL A 108 -15.23 17.87 -3.73
C VAL A 108 -16.12 16.80 -4.39
N PRO A 109 -15.71 16.19 -5.53
CA PRO A 109 -16.51 15.15 -6.15
C PRO A 109 -16.60 13.92 -5.24
N ARG A 110 -17.79 13.32 -5.17
CA ARG A 110 -18.04 12.08 -4.44
C ARG A 110 -17.20 10.94 -5.01
N MET A 111 -16.51 10.21 -4.13
CA MET A 111 -15.62 9.09 -4.47
C MET A 111 -16.02 7.81 -3.73
N ASN A 112 -15.72 6.67 -4.35
CA ASN A 112 -15.61 5.38 -3.65
C ASN A 112 -14.19 5.26 -3.05
N ILE A 113 -14.05 5.35 -1.73
CA ILE A 113 -12.76 5.25 -1.05
C ILE A 113 -12.62 3.89 -0.39
N ALA A 114 -11.60 3.13 -0.79
CA ALA A 114 -11.18 1.91 -0.09
C ALA A 114 -10.11 2.28 0.94
N ILE A 115 -10.36 1.97 2.21
CA ILE A 115 -9.41 2.16 3.30
C ILE A 115 -8.83 0.79 3.68
N LEU A 116 -7.61 0.49 3.20
CA LEU A 116 -6.94 -0.80 3.40
C LEU A 116 -6.10 -0.78 4.69
N ILE A 117 -6.46 -1.63 5.66
CA ILE A 117 -5.86 -1.62 6.99
C ILE A 117 -5.57 -3.03 7.46
N THR A 118 -4.30 -3.27 7.81
CA THR A 118 -3.85 -4.46 8.51
C THR A 118 -3.42 -4.08 9.92
N GLY A 119 -3.89 -4.78 10.93
CA GLY A 119 -3.45 -4.56 12.31
C GLY A 119 -4.49 -4.87 13.36
N SER A 120 -4.22 -4.39 14.57
CA SER A 120 -5.08 -4.56 15.74
C SER A 120 -6.20 -3.51 15.78
N ARG A 121 -7.01 -3.53 16.84
CA ARG A 121 -8.02 -2.48 17.08
C ARG A 121 -7.40 -1.07 17.12
N GLY A 122 -6.18 -0.95 17.66
CA GLY A 122 -5.45 0.33 17.71
C GLY A 122 -5.11 0.88 16.33
N ASP A 123 -5.00 0.02 15.31
CA ASP A 123 -4.79 0.41 13.92
C ASP A 123 -6.12 0.73 13.23
N VAL A 124 -7.16 -0.08 13.45
CA VAL A 124 -8.46 0.05 12.75
C VAL A 124 -9.29 1.24 13.23
N GLN A 125 -9.34 1.48 14.55
CA GLN A 125 -10.19 2.50 15.17
C GLN A 125 -9.94 3.92 14.62
N PRO A 126 -8.70 4.40 14.45
CA PRO A 126 -8.42 5.69 13.81
C PRO A 126 -9.09 5.83 12.43
N PHE A 127 -9.06 4.79 11.60
CA PHE A 127 -9.64 4.85 10.26
C PHE A 127 -11.17 4.81 10.25
N VAL A 128 -11.78 4.19 11.26
CA VAL A 128 -13.24 4.29 11.46
C VAL A 128 -13.62 5.74 11.75
N ALA A 129 -12.89 6.40 12.66
CA ALA A 129 -13.11 7.82 12.95
C ALA A 129 -12.93 8.72 11.71
N LEU A 130 -11.89 8.46 10.90
CA LEU A 130 -11.69 9.17 9.63
C LEU A 130 -12.81 8.88 8.62
N GLY A 131 -13.24 7.62 8.50
CA GLY A 131 -14.32 7.21 7.61
C GLY A 131 -15.62 7.96 7.89
N ASN A 132 -15.95 8.13 9.17
CA ASN A 132 -17.12 8.89 9.60
C ASN A 132 -17.07 10.37 9.17
N VAL A 133 -15.88 10.97 9.13
CA VAL A 133 -15.70 12.35 8.62
C VAL A 133 -15.83 12.38 7.10
N LEU A 134 -15.22 11.44 6.38
CA LEU A 134 -15.25 11.39 4.92
C LEU A 134 -16.65 11.10 4.34
N GLN A 135 -17.52 10.41 5.08
CA GLN A 135 -18.91 10.17 4.67
C GLN A 135 -19.81 11.42 4.81
N LYS A 136 -19.47 12.36 5.69
CA LYS A 136 -20.29 13.54 5.99
C LYS A 136 -19.97 14.70 5.02
N HIS A 137 -20.88 15.68 4.98
CA HIS A 137 -20.64 16.94 4.27
C HIS A 137 -19.38 17.63 4.82
N PRO A 138 -18.49 18.20 3.97
CA PRO A 138 -18.65 18.47 2.53
C PRO A 138 -18.23 17.34 1.58
N TYR A 139 -17.70 16.22 2.08
CA TYR A 139 -17.04 15.20 1.26
C TYR A 139 -18.02 14.18 0.66
N ASN A 140 -19.01 13.73 1.45
CA ASN A 140 -20.09 12.83 1.03
C ASN A 140 -19.61 11.53 0.34
N HIS A 141 -18.44 11.02 0.72
CA HIS A 141 -17.84 9.85 0.09
C HIS A 141 -18.52 8.54 0.48
N ARG A 142 -18.44 7.55 -0.41
CA ARG A 142 -18.75 6.17 -0.08
C ARG A 142 -17.47 5.53 0.46
N VAL A 143 -17.41 5.34 1.77
CA VAL A 143 -16.23 4.81 2.46
C VAL A 143 -16.41 3.34 2.78
N ARG A 144 -15.40 2.55 2.43
CA ARG A 144 -15.30 1.14 2.76
C ARG A 144 -14.03 0.87 3.55
N ILE A 145 -14.19 0.33 4.76
CA ILE A 145 -13.09 -0.16 5.60
C ILE A 145 -12.79 -1.61 5.22
N CYS A 146 -11.56 -1.84 4.81
CA CYS A 146 -11.08 -3.13 4.33
C CYS A 146 -10.05 -3.67 5.32
N THR A 147 -10.46 -4.61 6.16
CA THR A 147 -9.62 -5.14 7.25
C THR A 147 -10.00 -6.57 7.61
N HIS A 148 -9.49 -7.08 8.74
CA HIS A 148 -9.70 -8.44 9.18
C HIS A 148 -11.18 -8.76 9.51
N PRO A 149 -11.63 -10.01 9.32
CA PRO A 149 -13.02 -10.44 9.55
C PRO A 149 -13.60 -10.07 10.92
N ASN A 150 -12.78 -10.13 11.98
CA ASN A 150 -13.17 -9.89 13.36
C ASN A 150 -13.61 -8.44 13.64
N PHE A 151 -13.32 -7.49 12.75
CA PHE A 151 -13.76 -6.10 12.88
C PHE A 151 -15.04 -5.77 12.11
N LYS A 152 -15.71 -6.76 11.48
CA LYS A 152 -16.95 -6.55 10.71
C LYS A 152 -18.00 -5.78 11.51
N ASP A 153 -18.31 -6.26 12.71
CA ASP A 153 -19.39 -5.67 13.53
C ASP A 153 -18.99 -4.27 13.99
N PHE A 154 -17.75 -4.11 14.46
CA PHE A 154 -17.22 -2.79 14.85
C PHE A 154 -17.31 -1.74 13.72
N VAL A 155 -16.99 -2.12 12.48
CA VAL A 155 -17.08 -1.21 11.32
C VAL A 155 -18.54 -0.89 10.97
N THR A 156 -19.39 -1.92 10.91
CA THR A 156 -20.78 -1.77 10.46
C THR A 156 -21.66 -1.05 11.48
N GLU A 157 -21.44 -1.26 12.79
CA GLU A 157 -22.09 -0.52 13.88
C GLU A 157 -21.79 0.99 13.82
N ASN A 158 -20.65 1.37 13.22
CA ASN A 158 -20.28 2.77 13.00
C ASN A 158 -20.81 3.34 11.67
N GLY A 159 -21.65 2.61 10.93
CA GLY A 159 -22.28 3.09 9.68
C GLY A 159 -21.36 3.07 8.45
N LEU A 160 -20.22 2.37 8.52
CA LEU A 160 -19.26 2.24 7.42
C LEU A 160 -19.45 0.92 6.67
N GLU A 161 -19.12 0.88 5.38
CA GLU A 161 -19.06 -0.39 4.65
C GLU A 161 -17.85 -1.21 5.09
N PHE A 162 -18.04 -2.50 5.30
CA PHE A 162 -16.97 -3.45 5.64
C PHE A 162 -16.60 -4.34 4.44
N TYR A 163 -15.31 -4.66 4.31
CA TYR A 163 -14.83 -5.72 3.42
C TYR A 163 -13.68 -6.51 4.06
N SER A 164 -13.77 -7.83 4.03
CA SER A 164 -12.73 -8.72 4.56
C SER A 164 -11.54 -8.81 3.61
N ILE A 165 -10.35 -8.55 4.14
CA ILE A 165 -9.08 -8.85 3.45
C ILE A 165 -8.50 -10.20 3.86
N GLY A 166 -9.16 -10.96 4.75
CA GLY A 166 -8.61 -12.19 5.32
C GLY A 166 -7.63 -11.93 6.48
N GLY A 167 -6.91 -12.98 6.88
CA GLY A 167 -6.00 -12.95 8.03
C GLY A 167 -6.69 -12.82 9.40
N ASP A 168 -5.91 -13.02 10.46
CA ASP A 168 -6.37 -12.97 11.85
C ASP A 168 -5.35 -12.21 12.72
N PRO A 169 -5.70 -11.01 13.24
CA PRO A 169 -4.78 -10.20 14.01
C PRO A 169 -4.47 -10.82 15.39
N GLU A 170 -5.34 -11.66 15.95
CA GLU A 170 -5.07 -12.33 17.24
C GLU A 170 -3.99 -13.40 17.09
N LYS A 171 -4.03 -14.16 15.99
CA LYS A 171 -2.93 -15.09 15.64
C LYS A 171 -1.62 -14.35 15.43
N LEU A 172 -1.66 -13.21 14.74
CA LEU A 172 -0.46 -12.41 14.49
C LEU A 172 0.13 -11.83 15.79
N MET A 173 -0.72 -11.33 16.69
CA MET A 173 -0.31 -10.78 17.99
C MET A 173 0.20 -11.85 18.94
N SER A 174 -0.48 -13.00 19.04
CA SER A 174 -0.03 -14.12 19.86
C SER A 174 1.33 -14.66 19.42
N TYR A 175 1.60 -14.68 18.10
CA TYR A 175 2.91 -15.01 17.56
C TYR A 175 3.96 -13.98 17.96
N MET A 176 3.71 -12.68 17.75
CA MET A 176 4.67 -11.62 18.09
C MET A 176 4.98 -11.55 19.59
N VAL A 177 4.04 -11.91 20.46
CA VAL A 177 4.31 -12.01 21.90
C VAL A 177 5.24 -13.19 22.21
N ARG A 178 5.00 -14.36 21.60
CA ARG A 178 5.82 -15.58 21.81
C ARG A 178 7.18 -15.52 21.10
N ASN A 179 7.24 -14.81 19.99
CA ASN A 179 8.42 -14.63 19.16
C ASN A 179 8.52 -13.14 18.85
N PRO A 180 9.10 -12.34 19.76
CA PRO A 180 9.19 -10.89 19.60
C PRO A 180 9.77 -10.51 18.24
N GLY A 181 10.68 -11.32 17.67
CA GLY A 181 11.40 -10.94 16.46
C GLY A 181 10.62 -10.90 15.12
N VAL A 182 10.84 -9.81 14.35
CA VAL A 182 10.45 -9.63 12.93
C VAL A 182 11.01 -10.71 12.00
N ILE A 183 12.14 -11.34 12.36
CA ILE A 183 12.77 -12.42 11.60
C ILE A 183 12.50 -13.72 12.36
N PRO A 184 11.90 -14.73 11.71
CA PRO A 184 11.57 -15.99 12.37
C PRO A 184 12.82 -16.67 12.93
N SER A 185 12.72 -17.18 14.17
CA SER A 185 13.77 -18.00 14.78
C SER A 185 13.86 -19.37 14.07
N PHE A 186 14.99 -20.05 14.21
CA PHE A 186 15.18 -21.40 13.64
C PHE A 186 14.18 -22.41 14.21
N GLU A 187 13.63 -22.16 15.41
CA GLU A 187 12.57 -22.94 16.05
C GLU A 187 11.20 -22.68 15.39
N SER A 188 10.87 -21.42 15.07
CA SER A 188 9.70 -21.06 14.26
C SER A 188 9.73 -21.71 12.87
N MET A 189 10.92 -21.95 12.30
CA MET A 189 11.06 -22.66 11.00
C MET A 189 10.72 -24.15 11.09
N LYS A 190 10.94 -24.80 12.23
CA LYS A 190 10.64 -26.22 12.43
C LYS A 190 9.17 -26.49 12.76
N ALA A 191 8.47 -25.52 13.35
CA ALA A 191 7.07 -25.65 13.77
C ALA A 191 6.05 -25.53 12.61
N GLY A 192 6.47 -25.07 11.42
CA GLY A 192 5.57 -24.86 10.26
C GLY A 192 4.92 -23.49 10.20
N ASP A 193 4.98 -22.71 11.29
CA ASP A 193 4.33 -21.40 11.46
C ASP A 193 4.60 -20.38 10.34
N ILE A 194 5.81 -20.41 9.76
CA ILE A 194 6.22 -19.48 8.70
C ILE A 194 5.48 -19.74 7.38
N GLY A 195 5.15 -21.00 7.08
CA GLY A 195 4.38 -21.35 5.89
C GLY A 195 3.00 -20.70 5.96
N ASP A 196 2.29 -20.93 7.07
CA ASP A 196 0.96 -20.42 7.33
C ASP A 196 0.93 -18.88 7.33
N ARG A 197 1.93 -18.21 7.95
CA ARG A 197 2.02 -16.74 7.94
C ARG A 197 2.20 -16.18 6.52
N ARG A 198 3.01 -16.83 5.69
CA ARG A 198 3.22 -16.40 4.30
C ARG A 198 1.97 -16.60 3.46
N GLU A 199 1.19 -17.63 3.74
CA GLU A 199 -0.11 -17.87 3.11
C GLU A 199 -1.14 -16.82 3.52
N GLU A 200 -1.21 -16.45 4.80
CA GLU A 200 -2.07 -15.34 5.26
C GLU A 200 -1.70 -14.01 4.60
N ILE A 201 -0.41 -13.68 4.48
CA ILE A 201 0.01 -12.45 3.79
C ILE A 201 -0.41 -12.50 2.31
N ALA A 202 -0.24 -13.65 1.64
CA ALA A 202 -0.68 -13.81 0.25
C ALA A 202 -2.19 -13.65 0.12
N GLU A 203 -2.98 -14.24 1.03
CA GLU A 203 -4.43 -14.07 1.11
C GLU A 203 -4.79 -12.59 1.29
N MET A 204 -4.09 -11.87 2.16
CA MET A 204 -4.32 -10.44 2.41
C MET A 204 -4.02 -9.56 1.21
N LEU A 205 -2.94 -9.84 0.46
CA LEU A 205 -2.64 -9.12 -0.78
C LEU A 205 -3.79 -9.28 -1.79
N GLU A 206 -4.28 -10.50 -1.96
CA GLU A 206 -5.42 -10.82 -2.81
C GLU A 206 -6.72 -10.19 -2.28
N GLY A 207 -6.96 -10.26 -0.97
CA GLY A 207 -8.10 -9.67 -0.29
C GLY A 207 -8.17 -8.16 -0.49
N CYS A 208 -7.03 -7.46 -0.37
CA CYS A 208 -6.93 -6.03 -0.67
C CYS A 208 -7.31 -5.70 -2.12
N TRP A 209 -6.87 -6.50 -3.09
CA TRP A 209 -7.24 -6.31 -4.50
C TRP A 209 -8.75 -6.48 -4.71
N ARG A 210 -9.34 -7.53 -4.13
CA ARG A 210 -10.79 -7.76 -4.19
C ARG A 210 -11.56 -6.63 -3.52
N ALA A 211 -11.12 -6.17 -2.35
CA ALA A 211 -11.74 -5.09 -1.60
C ALA A 211 -11.84 -3.78 -2.42
N CYS A 212 -10.83 -3.48 -3.23
CA CYS A 212 -10.83 -2.29 -4.09
C CYS A 212 -11.68 -2.43 -5.35
N THR A 213 -12.15 -3.64 -5.70
CA THR A 213 -12.69 -3.90 -7.04
C THR A 213 -13.96 -4.74 -7.08
N GLN A 214 -14.36 -5.41 -6.00
CA GLN A 214 -15.51 -6.32 -5.92
C GLN A 214 -16.60 -5.75 -5.00
N ALA A 215 -17.85 -6.14 -5.26
CA ALA A 215 -19.01 -5.81 -4.42
C ALA A 215 -19.06 -6.70 -3.16
N ALA A 216 -20.07 -6.47 -2.31
CA ALA A 216 -20.29 -7.19 -1.05
C ALA A 216 -19.17 -6.98 -0.01
N ASN A 217 -19.08 -7.88 0.98
CA ASN A 217 -18.23 -7.76 2.17
C ASN A 217 -17.02 -8.72 2.20
N GLY A 218 -16.81 -9.50 1.14
CA GLY A 218 -15.70 -10.45 1.05
C GLY A 218 -15.79 -11.69 1.94
N MET A 219 -16.87 -11.87 2.70
CA MET A 219 -17.09 -13.02 3.60
C MET A 219 -18.19 -13.94 3.08
N ASP A 220 -19.31 -13.37 2.67
CA ASP A 220 -20.50 -14.12 2.32
C ASP A 220 -20.52 -14.44 0.81
N PRO A 221 -20.86 -15.69 0.42
CA PRO A 221 -21.07 -16.01 -0.99
C PRO A 221 -22.31 -15.26 -1.50
N ILE A 222 -22.19 -14.56 -2.64
CA ILE A 222 -23.33 -13.88 -3.27
C ILE A 222 -24.16 -14.96 -3.98
N ARG A 223 -25.25 -15.43 -3.36
CA ARG A 223 -26.12 -16.44 -3.97
C ARG A 223 -26.95 -15.83 -5.10
N LEU A 224 -26.83 -16.38 -6.30
CA LEU A 224 -27.73 -16.07 -7.41
C LEU A 224 -28.93 -17.03 -7.40
N PRO A 225 -30.12 -16.62 -7.89
CA PRO A 225 -31.20 -17.57 -8.11
C PRO A 225 -30.78 -18.61 -9.16
N GLU A 226 -31.17 -19.89 -8.96
CA GLU A 226 -30.88 -21.03 -9.85
C GLU A 226 -31.61 -20.97 -11.20
N THR A 227 -31.79 -19.78 -11.78
CA THR A 227 -32.51 -19.60 -13.03
C THR A 227 -31.58 -18.99 -14.09
N ASN A 228 -31.72 -19.47 -15.32
CA ASN A 228 -31.04 -18.89 -16.49
C ASN A 228 -31.60 -17.50 -16.91
N LYS A 229 -32.49 -16.91 -16.09
CA LYS A 229 -33.17 -15.62 -16.33
C LYS A 229 -32.99 -14.71 -15.12
N ILE A 230 -31.94 -13.89 -15.13
CA ILE A 230 -31.83 -12.78 -14.19
C ILE A 230 -32.68 -11.64 -14.72
N SER A 231 -33.76 -11.26 -14.01
CA SER A 231 -34.56 -10.07 -14.31
C SER A 231 -33.86 -8.79 -13.81
N SER A 232 -34.24 -7.61 -14.32
CA SER A 232 -33.77 -6.32 -13.77
C SER A 232 -34.02 -6.22 -12.26
N GLU A 233 -35.15 -6.75 -11.80
CA GLU A 233 -35.50 -6.85 -10.37
C GLU A 233 -34.53 -7.76 -9.58
N THR A 234 -34.01 -8.82 -10.20
CA THR A 234 -32.99 -9.68 -9.59
C THR A 234 -31.65 -8.95 -9.47
N ILE A 235 -31.28 -8.14 -10.48
CA ILE A 235 -30.04 -7.35 -10.47
C ILE A 235 -30.08 -6.31 -9.35
N MET A 236 -31.23 -5.68 -9.14
CA MET A 236 -31.46 -4.70 -8.07
C MET A 236 -31.38 -5.31 -6.66
N LYS A 237 -31.52 -6.64 -6.52
CA LYS A 237 -31.35 -7.36 -5.24
C LYS A 237 -29.89 -7.70 -4.93
N LEU A 238 -28.97 -7.41 -5.85
CA LEU A 238 -27.55 -7.72 -5.66
C LEU A 238 -26.82 -6.58 -4.94
N PRO A 239 -25.70 -6.87 -4.27
CA PRO A 239 -24.88 -5.84 -3.65
C PRO A 239 -24.37 -4.83 -4.68
N ASP A 240 -24.40 -3.54 -4.33
CA ASP A 240 -23.92 -2.48 -5.22
C ASP A 240 -22.47 -2.68 -5.68
N PRO A 241 -22.16 -2.37 -6.97
CA PRO A 241 -20.80 -2.42 -7.48
C PRO A 241 -19.91 -1.49 -6.68
N PHE A 242 -18.67 -1.92 -6.46
CA PHE A 242 -17.65 -1.08 -5.84
C PHE A 242 -16.35 -1.18 -6.63
N VAL A 243 -15.87 -0.03 -7.09
CA VAL A 243 -14.55 0.11 -7.68
C VAL A 243 -13.95 1.38 -7.11
N ALA A 244 -12.81 1.24 -6.43
CA ALA A 244 -12.14 2.33 -5.75
C ALA A 244 -11.77 3.46 -6.72
N ASP A 245 -12.01 4.69 -6.27
CA ASP A 245 -11.61 5.94 -6.92
C ASP A 245 -10.38 6.55 -6.29
N ALA A 246 -10.11 6.22 -5.03
CA ALA A 246 -8.90 6.50 -4.28
C ALA A 246 -8.67 5.41 -3.21
N ILE A 247 -7.43 5.27 -2.76
CA ILE A 247 -7.04 4.36 -1.68
C ILE A 247 -6.46 5.18 -0.52
N ILE A 248 -6.93 4.90 0.69
CA ILE A 248 -6.26 5.27 1.94
C ILE A 248 -5.71 3.99 2.54
N SER A 249 -4.51 3.97 3.09
CA SER A 249 -3.96 2.72 3.66
C SER A 249 -2.89 2.94 4.72
N ASN A 250 -2.69 1.94 5.57
CA ASN A 250 -1.50 1.86 6.44
C ASN A 250 -0.38 1.01 5.79
N PRO A 251 0.90 1.24 6.14
CA PRO A 251 2.01 0.51 5.55
C PRO A 251 1.94 -1.03 5.68
N PRO A 252 1.51 -1.62 6.82
CA PRO A 252 1.41 -3.07 6.99
C PRO A 252 0.47 -3.81 6.03
N SER A 253 -0.33 -3.09 5.23
CA SER A 253 -1.17 -3.71 4.19
C SER A 253 -0.36 -4.25 2.99
N TYR A 254 0.81 -3.69 2.70
CA TYR A 254 1.75 -4.03 1.59
C TYR A 254 1.19 -3.98 0.14
N ALA A 255 -0.11 -4.19 -0.09
CA ALA A 255 -0.74 -4.23 -1.42
C ALA A 255 -1.00 -2.84 -2.02
N ASN A 256 -1.12 -1.84 -1.15
CA ASN A 256 -1.54 -0.45 -1.40
C ASN A 256 -0.93 0.20 -2.65
N ILE A 257 0.40 0.35 -2.74
CA ILE A 257 1.02 1.02 -3.91
C ILE A 257 0.87 0.23 -5.20
N HIS A 258 0.82 -1.10 -5.12
CA HIS A 258 0.70 -1.98 -6.29
C HIS A 258 -0.72 -1.95 -6.87
N ILE A 259 -1.74 -1.95 -6.00
CA ILE A 259 -3.14 -1.79 -6.42
C ILE A 259 -3.36 -0.38 -6.99
N ALA A 260 -2.83 0.65 -6.33
CA ALA A 260 -2.91 2.02 -6.81
C ALA A 260 -2.25 2.18 -8.19
N GLU A 261 -1.10 1.54 -8.43
CA GLU A 261 -0.44 1.46 -9.74
C GLU A 261 -1.37 0.82 -10.79
N LYS A 262 -1.99 -0.31 -10.45
CA LYS A 262 -2.84 -1.06 -11.38
C LYS A 262 -4.12 -0.30 -11.75
N LEU A 263 -4.82 0.24 -10.76
CA LEU A 263 -6.06 1.00 -10.93
C LEU A 263 -5.79 2.42 -11.47
N ALA A 264 -4.56 2.91 -11.34
CA ALA A 264 -4.16 4.26 -11.67
C ALA A 264 -5.00 5.32 -10.95
N ILE A 265 -5.15 5.13 -9.63
CA ILE A 265 -5.90 6.00 -8.73
C ILE A 265 -4.99 6.58 -7.63
N PRO A 266 -5.40 7.70 -6.99
CA PRO A 266 -4.68 8.28 -5.86
C PRO A 266 -4.47 7.30 -4.70
N LEU A 267 -3.36 7.46 -3.99
CA LEU A 267 -3.00 6.70 -2.79
C LEU A 267 -2.57 7.68 -1.70
N HIS A 268 -3.13 7.53 -0.52
CA HIS A 268 -2.74 8.28 0.66
C HIS A 268 -2.42 7.33 1.80
N MET A 269 -1.26 7.52 2.42
CA MET A 269 -0.82 6.70 3.53
C MET A 269 -1.19 7.36 4.84
N ILE A 270 -1.72 6.61 5.80
CA ILE A 270 -1.99 7.10 7.14
C ILE A 270 -1.43 6.11 8.15
N PHE A 271 -0.77 6.60 9.19
CA PHE A 271 -0.27 5.71 10.22
C PHE A 271 -0.12 6.38 11.59
N THR A 272 -0.07 5.54 12.62
CA THR A 272 0.06 5.91 14.04
C THR A 272 1.51 6.02 14.49
N MET A 273 2.46 5.46 13.74
CA MET A 273 3.89 5.55 14.03
C MET A 273 4.68 5.99 12.80
N PRO A 274 5.87 6.60 12.96
CA PRO A 274 6.62 7.09 11.82
C PRO A 274 7.11 5.95 10.93
N TRP A 275 6.89 6.13 9.63
CA TRP A 275 7.32 5.21 8.56
C TRP A 275 8.15 5.91 7.48
N SER A 276 8.13 7.25 7.48
CA SER A 276 8.86 8.08 6.54
C SER A 276 10.24 8.41 7.10
N PRO A 277 11.33 8.25 6.31
CA PRO A 277 12.67 8.56 6.76
C PRO A 277 12.81 9.97 7.34
N THR A 278 13.48 10.08 8.49
CA THR A 278 13.82 11.36 9.13
C THR A 278 15.06 11.23 10.00
N THR A 279 15.73 12.35 10.23
CA THR A 279 16.84 12.52 11.15
C THR A 279 16.42 12.75 12.59
N ALA A 280 15.14 13.07 12.85
CA ALA A 280 14.65 13.45 14.17
C ALA A 280 14.58 12.27 15.15
N PHE A 281 14.16 11.10 14.67
CA PHE A 281 14.02 9.88 15.47
C PHE A 281 14.15 8.64 14.58
N ALA A 282 14.57 7.54 15.19
CA ALA A 282 14.71 6.25 14.51
C ALA A 282 13.36 5.64 14.15
N HIS A 283 13.39 4.69 13.21
CA HIS A 283 12.27 3.84 12.90
C HIS A 283 11.83 3.08 14.16
N PRO A 284 10.54 3.06 14.53
CA PRO A 284 10.07 2.50 15.80
C PRO A 284 10.42 1.02 15.99
N LEU A 285 10.41 0.26 14.89
CA LEU A 285 10.74 -1.17 14.87
C LEU A 285 12.25 -1.49 14.81
N ALA A 286 13.14 -0.49 14.92
CA ALA A 286 14.59 -0.69 14.83
C ALA A 286 15.27 -0.50 16.20
N ASN A 287 16.20 -1.40 16.53
CA ASN A 287 17.17 -1.24 17.59
C ASN A 287 18.48 -0.70 17.02
N LEU A 288 18.88 0.48 17.48
CA LEU A 288 20.14 1.09 17.11
C LEU A 288 21.09 1.03 18.30
N ASP A 289 22.30 0.50 18.08
CA ASP A 289 23.40 0.72 19.03
C ASP A 289 23.88 2.16 18.87
N THR A 290 23.40 3.01 19.77
CA THR A 290 23.57 4.46 19.67
C THR A 290 24.94 4.97 20.12
N ASN A 291 25.82 4.08 20.57
CA ASN A 291 27.09 4.47 21.19
C ASN A 291 28.23 4.70 20.19
N LYS A 292 27.99 4.56 18.87
CA LYS A 292 29.03 4.66 17.83
C LYS A 292 28.53 5.34 16.55
N GLY A 293 28.37 6.68 16.52
CA GLY A 293 28.20 7.44 15.27
C GLY A 293 27.31 8.69 15.33
N ASP A 294 27.08 9.31 14.17
CA ASP A 294 26.15 10.43 14.00
C ASP A 294 24.69 9.95 14.18
N ARG A 295 24.05 10.40 15.26
CA ARG A 295 22.69 10.00 15.62
C ARG A 295 21.66 10.37 14.55
N LYS A 296 21.81 11.52 13.89
CA LYS A 296 20.87 11.97 12.84
C LYS A 296 20.90 11.04 11.64
N LEU A 297 22.11 10.64 11.23
CA LEU A 297 22.30 9.65 10.18
C LEU A 297 21.76 8.28 10.61
N ALA A 298 22.06 7.83 11.83
CA ALA A 298 21.57 6.54 12.33
C ALA A 298 20.03 6.46 12.32
N ASN A 299 19.36 7.54 12.74
CA ASN A 299 17.90 7.68 12.64
C ASN A 299 17.42 7.52 11.19
N TYR A 300 17.98 8.27 10.25
CA TYR A 300 17.57 8.21 8.84
C TYR A 300 17.79 6.81 8.23
N LEU A 301 18.93 6.19 8.53
CA LEU A 301 19.29 4.88 7.99
C LEU A 301 18.48 3.72 8.57
N SER A 302 17.92 3.87 9.78
CA SER A 302 17.06 2.84 10.36
C SER A 302 15.82 2.55 9.48
N TYR A 303 15.21 3.56 8.87
CA TYR A 303 14.07 3.39 7.96
C TYR A 303 14.46 2.61 6.70
N TYR A 304 15.63 2.92 6.14
CA TYR A 304 16.16 2.20 4.98
C TYR A 304 16.38 0.72 5.30
N SER A 305 17.00 0.43 6.44
CA SER A 305 17.28 -0.93 6.87
C SER A 305 15.99 -1.73 7.10
N MET A 306 14.99 -1.13 7.76
CA MET A 306 13.70 -1.78 8.00
C MET A 306 12.98 -2.11 6.70
N GLU A 307 12.88 -1.17 5.77
CA GLU A 307 12.23 -1.44 4.49
C GLU A 307 13.00 -2.46 3.63
N LEU A 308 14.33 -2.50 3.72
CA LEU A 308 15.12 -3.51 3.03
C LEU A 308 14.82 -4.91 3.59
N LEU A 309 14.78 -5.06 4.91
CA LEU A 309 14.42 -6.32 5.57
C LEU A 309 13.01 -6.78 5.19
N THR A 310 12.03 -5.87 5.23
CA THR A 310 10.65 -6.15 4.78
C THR A 310 10.62 -6.57 3.32
N SER A 311 11.38 -5.88 2.45
CA SER A 311 11.46 -6.20 1.03
C SER A 311 12.04 -7.60 0.80
N GLU A 312 13.17 -7.94 1.42
CA GLU A 312 13.79 -9.27 1.28
C GLU A 312 12.85 -10.41 1.71
N GLY A 313 12.05 -10.20 2.77
CA GLY A 313 11.11 -11.20 3.26
C GLY A 313 9.85 -11.41 2.41
N LEU A 314 9.38 -10.36 1.73
CA LEU A 314 8.05 -10.34 1.09
C LEU A 314 8.07 -10.17 -0.44
N ILE A 315 9.22 -9.88 -1.05
CA ILE A 315 9.29 -9.53 -2.48
C ILE A 315 8.77 -10.64 -3.39
N ASP A 316 8.94 -11.91 -3.03
CA ASP A 316 8.47 -13.04 -3.83
C ASP A 316 6.94 -13.15 -3.80
N LEU A 317 6.30 -12.94 -2.64
CA LEU A 317 4.84 -12.85 -2.50
C LEU A 317 4.27 -11.63 -3.23
N ILE A 318 4.90 -10.47 -3.05
CA ILE A 318 4.51 -9.23 -3.73
C ILE A 318 4.61 -9.41 -5.25
N ASN A 319 5.69 -10.02 -5.75
CA ASN A 319 5.84 -10.26 -7.18
C ASN A 319 4.85 -11.28 -7.70
N ASP A 320 4.57 -12.32 -6.93
CA ASP A 320 3.55 -13.29 -7.27
C ASP A 320 2.19 -12.62 -7.47
N PHE A 321 1.79 -11.79 -6.51
CA PHE A 321 0.58 -10.96 -6.58
C PHE A 321 0.61 -9.98 -7.77
N ARG A 322 1.72 -9.26 -7.95
CA ARG A 322 1.88 -8.29 -9.05
C ARG A 322 1.73 -8.96 -10.40
N GLU A 323 2.36 -10.09 -10.63
CA GLU A 323 2.39 -10.73 -11.94
C GLU A 323 1.11 -11.48 -12.24
N ASN A 324 0.61 -12.24 -11.27
CA ASN A 324 -0.46 -13.20 -11.51
C ASN A 324 -1.84 -12.62 -11.25
N THR A 325 -1.94 -11.62 -10.38
CA THR A 325 -3.23 -10.99 -10.03
C THR A 325 -3.35 -9.60 -10.61
N LEU A 326 -2.29 -8.79 -10.56
CA LEU A 326 -2.32 -7.43 -11.11
C LEU A 326 -1.81 -7.35 -12.56
N ALA A 327 -1.22 -8.40 -13.12
CA ALA A 327 -0.55 -8.39 -14.43
C ALA A 327 0.46 -7.22 -14.61
N LEU A 328 1.10 -6.81 -13.52
CA LEU A 328 2.19 -5.84 -13.46
C LEU A 328 3.55 -6.54 -13.61
N ASP A 329 4.59 -5.77 -13.89
CA ASP A 329 5.96 -6.28 -13.87
C ASP A 329 6.42 -6.49 -12.42
N PRO A 330 7.24 -7.51 -12.14
CA PRO A 330 7.76 -7.71 -10.81
C PRO A 330 8.78 -6.62 -10.47
N LEU A 331 9.02 -6.47 -9.19
CA LEU A 331 10.01 -5.59 -8.62
C LEU A 331 11.23 -6.40 -8.21
N HIS A 332 12.41 -5.82 -8.36
CA HIS A 332 13.63 -6.42 -7.83
C HIS A 332 13.89 -5.89 -6.43
N ALA A 333 14.30 -6.76 -5.49
CA ALA A 333 14.52 -6.39 -4.09
C ALA A 333 15.48 -5.19 -3.93
N ALA A 334 16.50 -5.11 -4.80
CA ALA A 334 17.49 -4.03 -4.79
C ALA A 334 16.93 -2.63 -5.10
N TRP A 335 15.68 -2.49 -5.55
CA TRP A 335 15.05 -1.18 -5.73
C TRP A 335 13.55 -1.16 -5.39
N ALA A 336 13.02 -2.26 -4.83
CA ALA A 336 11.67 -2.32 -4.27
C ALA A 336 11.56 -1.63 -2.91
N HIS A 337 12.68 -1.39 -2.23
CA HIS A 337 12.73 -0.58 -1.02
C HIS A 337 12.54 0.92 -1.35
N GLN A 338 12.01 1.69 -0.41
CA GLN A 338 11.83 3.14 -0.49
C GLN A 338 10.87 3.60 -1.59
N LEU A 339 9.91 2.77 -2.00
CA LEU A 339 8.92 3.17 -3.01
C LEU A 339 8.05 4.35 -2.56
N LEU A 340 7.53 4.32 -1.33
CA LEU A 340 6.63 5.38 -0.85
C LEU A 340 7.37 6.74 -0.76
N PRO A 341 8.57 6.82 -0.14
CA PRO A 341 9.34 8.07 -0.11
C PRO A 341 9.79 8.54 -1.50
N GLN A 342 10.27 7.63 -2.36
CA GLN A 342 10.75 8.00 -3.70
C GLN A 342 9.63 8.50 -4.62
N LEU A 343 8.42 7.98 -4.46
CA LEU A 343 7.25 8.42 -5.23
C LEU A 343 6.53 9.60 -4.58
N LYS A 344 7.02 10.09 -3.42
CA LYS A 344 6.39 11.14 -2.62
C LYS A 344 4.91 10.86 -2.40
N VAL A 345 4.58 9.63 -2.03
CA VAL A 345 3.20 9.26 -1.70
C VAL A 345 2.76 10.13 -0.52
N PRO A 346 1.62 10.85 -0.61
CA PRO A 346 1.17 11.67 0.49
C PRO A 346 0.93 10.85 1.76
N PHE A 347 1.35 11.39 2.89
CA PHE A 347 1.36 10.69 4.18
C PHE A 347 0.75 11.57 5.27
N THR A 348 -0.13 11.01 6.09
CA THR A 348 -0.66 11.66 7.30
C THR A 348 -0.33 10.82 8.53
N TYR A 349 0.28 11.45 9.52
CA TYR A 349 0.52 10.84 10.81
C TYR A 349 -0.52 11.30 11.82
N CYS A 350 -1.19 10.34 12.46
CA CYS A 350 -2.33 10.57 13.36
C CYS A 350 -1.90 10.66 14.82
N TRP A 351 -0.93 11.54 15.10
CA TRP A 351 -0.56 11.95 16.45
C TRP A 351 -0.63 13.46 16.61
N SER A 352 -0.61 13.95 17.84
CA SER A 352 -0.63 15.38 18.13
C SER A 352 0.68 16.08 17.74
N PRO A 353 0.64 17.17 16.94
CA PRO A 353 1.81 18.01 16.70
C PRO A 353 2.32 18.70 17.98
N ALA A 354 1.49 18.86 19.02
CA ALA A 354 1.92 19.39 20.31
C ALA A 354 2.76 18.38 21.10
N LEU A 355 2.51 17.08 20.90
CA LEU A 355 3.32 16.01 21.49
C LEU A 355 4.58 15.73 20.67
N ILE A 356 4.42 15.51 19.36
CA ILE A 356 5.52 15.18 18.44
C ILE A 356 5.43 16.13 17.24
N PRO A 357 6.27 17.18 17.20
CA PRO A 357 6.23 18.15 16.12
C PRO A 357 6.69 17.55 14.80
N LYS A 358 6.29 18.20 13.69
CA LYS A 358 6.73 17.80 12.34
C LYS A 358 8.24 17.97 12.21
N PRO A 359 8.99 16.90 11.88
CA PRO A 359 10.40 16.99 11.51
C PRO A 359 10.63 17.99 10.37
N GLU A 360 11.69 18.79 10.48
CA GLU A 360 12.04 19.81 9.49
C GLU A 360 12.41 19.22 8.12
N ASP A 361 12.87 17.97 8.09
CA ASP A 361 13.26 17.24 6.88
C ASP A 361 12.07 16.57 6.16
N TRP A 362 10.85 16.68 6.67
CA TRP A 362 9.64 16.20 5.99
C TRP A 362 9.04 17.25 5.05
N GLY A 363 8.87 16.86 3.78
CA GLY A 363 8.28 17.73 2.75
C GLY A 363 6.77 18.02 2.94
N SER A 364 6.21 18.86 2.08
CA SER A 364 4.79 19.27 2.12
C SER A 364 3.79 18.11 1.92
N HIS A 365 4.20 17.04 1.24
CA HIS A 365 3.41 15.82 1.07
C HIS A 365 3.22 14.97 2.35
N ILE A 366 3.91 15.30 3.46
CA ILE A 366 3.76 14.63 4.75
C ILE A 366 3.17 15.61 5.76
N THR A 367 2.12 15.21 6.46
CA THR A 367 1.50 16.02 7.52
C THR A 367 1.34 15.24 8.82
N ILE A 368 1.25 15.96 9.93
CA ILE A 368 0.82 15.44 11.23
C ILE A 368 -0.51 16.12 11.52
N SER A 369 -1.57 15.34 11.64
CA SER A 369 -2.93 15.88 11.65
C SER A 369 -3.49 16.14 13.06
N GLY A 370 -2.96 15.47 14.08
CA GLY A 370 -3.63 15.27 15.36
C GLY A 370 -4.13 13.83 15.52
N PHE A 371 -4.46 13.44 16.75
CA PHE A 371 -5.02 12.12 17.07
C PHE A 371 -6.43 11.92 16.49
N PHE A 372 -6.78 10.68 16.18
CA PHE A 372 -8.10 10.31 15.68
C PHE A 372 -8.92 9.66 16.79
N PHE A 373 -9.74 10.46 17.46
CA PHE A 373 -10.67 9.99 18.47
C PHE A 373 -12.03 9.65 17.87
N MET A 374 -12.70 8.66 18.45
CA MET A 374 -14.13 8.42 18.19
C MET A 374 -14.97 9.23 19.18
N ASP A 375 -16.22 9.49 18.83
CA ASP A 375 -17.15 10.14 19.75
C ASP A 375 -17.38 9.24 20.98
N PRO A 376 -17.30 9.79 22.21
CA PRO A 376 -17.59 9.04 23.43
C PRO A 376 -19.00 8.44 23.41
N LYS A 377 -19.17 7.26 24.02
CA LYS A 377 -20.51 6.71 24.26
C LYS A 377 -21.26 7.62 25.22
N LYS A 378 -22.37 8.22 24.77
CA LYS A 378 -23.14 9.20 25.54
C LYS A 378 -23.85 8.61 26.77
N ASP A 379 -24.20 7.33 26.72
CA ASP A 379 -25.02 6.65 27.73
C ASP A 379 -24.20 5.61 28.52
N PHE A 380 -22.91 5.86 28.74
CA PHE A 380 -22.07 4.96 29.53
C PHE A 380 -22.23 5.24 31.03
N GLU A 381 -22.59 4.22 31.79
CA GLU A 381 -22.61 4.27 33.26
C GLU A 381 -21.59 3.29 33.83
N PHE A 382 -20.89 3.71 34.89
CA PHE A 382 -20.02 2.82 35.65
C PHE A 382 -20.83 1.84 36.48
N ASP A 383 -20.35 0.60 36.57
CA ASP A 383 -20.85 -0.38 37.53
C ASP A 383 -20.83 0.22 38.96
N ALA A 384 -21.85 -0.11 39.76
CA ALA A 384 -22.06 0.50 41.07
C ALA A 384 -20.84 0.38 42.00
N ASP A 385 -20.17 -0.78 41.99
CA ASP A 385 -18.98 -1.03 42.80
C ASP A 385 -17.78 -0.20 42.35
N LEU A 386 -17.57 -0.05 41.05
CA LEU A 386 -16.51 0.79 40.49
C LEU A 386 -16.79 2.27 40.82
N LYS A 387 -18.03 2.73 40.63
CA LYS A 387 -18.42 4.09 40.99
C LYS A 387 -18.17 4.38 42.47
N LYS A 388 -18.59 3.46 43.34
CA LYS A 388 -18.34 3.55 44.79
C LYS A 388 -16.85 3.64 45.10
N PHE A 389 -16.01 2.85 44.44
CA PHE A 389 -14.56 2.89 44.63
C PHE A 389 -13.95 4.23 44.20
N LEU A 390 -14.35 4.74 43.02
CA LEU A 390 -13.88 6.03 42.51
C LEU A 390 -14.23 7.16 43.48
N ASP A 391 -15.47 7.19 43.97
CA ASP A 391 -15.99 8.22 44.88
C ASP A 391 -15.40 8.15 46.30
N ALA A 392 -14.79 7.03 46.70
CA ALA A 392 -14.37 6.79 48.10
C ALA A 392 -13.11 7.54 48.57
N GLY A 393 -12.44 8.33 47.71
CA GLY A 393 -11.15 8.95 48.08
C GLY A 393 -10.39 9.60 46.93
N GLU A 394 -9.05 9.64 47.04
CA GLU A 394 -8.17 10.31 46.06
C GLU A 394 -8.07 9.58 44.71
N PRO A 395 -7.98 10.28 43.56
CA PRO A 395 -7.95 9.65 42.24
C PRO A 395 -6.93 8.50 42.11
N PRO A 396 -7.36 7.26 41.80
CA PRO A 396 -6.46 6.11 41.73
C PRO A 396 -5.51 6.16 40.53
N VAL A 397 -4.46 5.33 40.56
CA VAL A 397 -3.60 5.07 39.39
C VAL A 397 -4.17 3.90 38.60
N TYR A 398 -4.37 4.09 37.29
CA TYR A 398 -4.75 2.99 36.40
C TYR A 398 -3.52 2.17 36.00
N ILE A 399 -3.63 0.84 36.04
CA ILE A 399 -2.60 -0.11 35.61
C ILE A 399 -3.24 -1.14 34.69
N GLY A 400 -2.85 -1.12 33.41
CA GLY A 400 -3.38 -2.06 32.43
C GLY A 400 -2.49 -2.20 31.21
N PHE A 401 -2.04 -3.42 30.94
CA PHE A 401 -1.15 -3.73 29.81
C PHE A 401 -1.90 -4.19 28.55
N GLY A 402 -3.23 -4.16 28.54
CA GLY A 402 -4.05 -4.57 27.39
C GLY A 402 -4.07 -6.10 27.19
N SER A 403 -4.31 -6.54 25.96
CA SER A 403 -4.39 -7.97 25.60
C SER A 403 -3.02 -8.65 25.46
N ILE A 404 -2.05 -8.31 26.31
CA ILE A 404 -0.72 -8.92 26.29
C ILE A 404 -0.80 -10.26 27.05
N VAL A 405 -0.35 -11.33 26.41
CA VAL A 405 -0.17 -12.64 27.04
C VAL A 405 1.14 -12.59 27.80
N VAL A 406 1.11 -12.90 29.08
CA VAL A 406 2.27 -12.91 29.97
C VAL A 406 2.50 -14.35 30.40
N ASP A 407 3.75 -14.79 30.45
CA ASP A 407 4.09 -16.17 30.80
C ASP A 407 3.72 -16.52 32.26
N ASP A 408 3.82 -15.55 33.18
CA ASP A 408 3.47 -15.70 34.59
C ASP A 408 2.58 -14.53 35.08
N PRO A 409 1.25 -14.65 34.95
CA PRO A 409 0.30 -13.64 35.39
C PRO A 409 0.26 -13.43 36.91
N GLU A 410 0.56 -14.46 37.69
CA GLU A 410 0.53 -14.42 39.16
C GLU A 410 1.70 -13.58 39.69
N ALA A 411 2.90 -13.80 39.15
CA ALA A 411 4.08 -12.98 39.48
C ALA A 411 3.88 -11.52 39.08
N MET A 412 3.28 -11.25 37.91
CA MET A 412 2.95 -9.88 37.50
C MET A 412 1.95 -9.23 38.45
N THR A 413 0.89 -9.95 38.84
CA THR A 413 -0.12 -9.46 39.78
C THR A 413 0.54 -9.10 41.11
N LYS A 414 1.37 -10.00 41.65
CA LYS A 414 2.10 -9.77 42.90
C LYS A 414 3.01 -8.54 42.83
N MET A 415 3.79 -8.40 41.74
CA MET A 415 4.66 -7.23 41.52
C MET A 415 3.86 -5.92 41.53
N ILE A 416 2.69 -5.88 40.91
CA ILE A 416 1.82 -4.71 40.88
C ILE A 416 1.30 -4.39 42.29
N LEU A 417 0.79 -5.40 43.01
CA LEU A 417 0.27 -5.23 44.36
C LEU A 417 1.36 -4.76 45.34
N ASP A 418 2.57 -5.31 45.23
CA ASP A 418 3.73 -4.90 46.04
C ASP A 418 4.10 -3.43 45.75
N ALA A 419 4.15 -3.00 44.49
CA ALA A 419 4.44 -1.61 44.13
C ALA A 419 3.37 -0.63 44.65
N VAL A 420 2.08 -1.00 44.54
CA VAL A 420 0.96 -0.19 45.06
C VAL A 420 1.03 -0.08 46.58
N LYS A 421 1.34 -1.18 47.26
CA LYS A 421 1.52 -1.22 48.72
C LYS A 421 2.68 -0.35 49.19
N GLN A 422 3.82 -0.35 48.48
CA GLN A 422 4.97 0.50 48.78
C GLN A 422 4.64 1.99 48.68
N LEU A 423 3.79 2.38 47.72
CA LEU A 423 3.40 3.76 47.49
C LEU A 423 2.23 4.23 48.38
N GLY A 424 1.45 3.31 48.94
CA GLY A 424 0.27 3.65 49.73
C GLY A 424 -0.83 4.33 48.92
N ILE A 425 -0.90 4.08 47.61
CA ILE A 425 -1.86 4.70 46.69
C ILE A 425 -3.07 3.81 46.43
N ARG A 426 -4.15 4.39 45.89
CA ARG A 426 -5.26 3.62 45.33
C ARG A 426 -4.96 3.23 43.88
N ALA A 427 -5.32 2.02 43.47
CA ALA A 427 -5.05 1.54 42.11
C ALA A 427 -6.25 0.85 41.47
N LEU A 428 -6.37 1.03 40.16
CA LEU A 428 -7.30 0.32 39.30
C LEU A 428 -6.49 -0.65 38.43
N VAL A 429 -6.65 -1.96 38.61
CA VAL A 429 -5.87 -2.97 37.87
C VAL A 429 -6.77 -3.66 36.87
N SER A 430 -6.50 -3.47 35.58
CA SER A 430 -7.24 -4.15 34.51
C SER A 430 -6.80 -5.60 34.39
N LYS A 431 -7.76 -6.54 34.47
CA LYS A 431 -7.47 -7.99 34.40
C LYS A 431 -6.87 -8.43 33.05
N GLY A 432 -7.23 -7.74 31.96
CA GLY A 432 -6.78 -8.07 30.60
C GLY A 432 -7.12 -9.52 30.16
N TRP A 433 -6.50 -9.97 29.05
CA TRP A 433 -6.57 -11.37 28.59
C TRP A 433 -5.61 -12.30 29.35
N GLY A 434 -4.63 -11.73 30.06
CA GLY A 434 -3.61 -12.47 30.80
C GLY A 434 -4.06 -12.99 32.16
N GLY A 435 -5.27 -12.65 32.63
CA GLY A 435 -5.76 -13.13 33.93
C GLY A 435 -5.07 -12.48 35.14
N ILE A 436 -4.65 -11.22 35.02
CA ILE A 436 -4.04 -10.47 36.12
C ILE A 436 -5.09 -10.30 37.24
N GLY A 437 -4.79 -10.76 38.45
CA GLY A 437 -5.70 -10.80 39.60
C GLY A 437 -5.53 -12.05 40.46
N GLY A 438 -6.23 -12.08 41.60
CA GLY A 438 -6.25 -13.19 42.56
C GLY A 438 -7.37 -13.01 43.58
N GLU A 439 -7.54 -13.96 44.51
CA GLU A 439 -8.57 -13.86 45.57
C GLU A 439 -8.20 -12.89 46.70
N ASP A 440 -6.90 -12.62 46.90
CA ASP A 440 -6.38 -11.77 47.98
C ASP A 440 -5.98 -10.38 47.46
N VAL A 441 -6.98 -9.51 47.25
CA VAL A 441 -6.79 -8.14 46.74
C VAL A 441 -7.02 -7.12 47.86
N PRO A 442 -6.07 -6.22 48.13
CA PRO A 442 -6.23 -5.16 49.14
C PRO A 442 -7.40 -4.21 48.85
N ASP A 443 -8.02 -3.66 49.90
CA ASP A 443 -9.15 -2.70 49.79
C ASP A 443 -8.86 -1.45 48.96
N ASN A 444 -7.58 -1.04 48.85
CA ASN A 444 -7.14 0.09 48.04
C ASN A 444 -6.91 -0.26 46.56
N VAL A 445 -7.23 -1.48 46.13
CA VAL A 445 -7.10 -1.96 44.75
C VAL A 445 -8.45 -2.46 44.22
N PHE A 446 -8.86 -1.96 43.06
CA PHE A 446 -10.05 -2.45 42.37
C PHE A 446 -9.66 -3.20 41.09
N LEU A 447 -10.11 -4.44 40.94
CA LEU A 447 -9.90 -5.22 39.73
C LEU A 447 -10.93 -4.84 38.66
N LEU A 448 -10.47 -4.20 37.60
CA LEU A 448 -11.30 -3.72 36.50
C LEU A 448 -11.53 -4.80 35.44
N GLY A 449 -12.80 -4.87 34.98
CA GLY A 449 -13.17 -5.46 33.70
C GLY A 449 -12.84 -4.54 32.52
N ASN A 450 -13.60 -4.68 31.43
CA ASN A 450 -13.42 -3.85 30.24
C ASN A 450 -14.23 -2.54 30.38
N VAL A 451 -13.53 -1.41 30.54
CA VAL A 451 -14.13 -0.08 30.71
C VAL A 451 -13.53 0.87 29.66
N PRO A 452 -14.34 1.71 28.98
CA PRO A 452 -13.83 2.71 28.03
C PRO A 452 -12.86 3.70 28.70
N HIS A 453 -11.65 3.80 28.16
CA HIS A 453 -10.60 4.66 28.73
C HIS A 453 -10.95 6.15 28.69
N ASP A 454 -11.72 6.61 27.71
CA ASP A 454 -12.21 7.98 27.59
C ASP A 454 -13.11 8.39 28.77
N GLN A 455 -13.84 7.43 29.33
CA GLN A 455 -14.68 7.62 30.50
C GLN A 455 -13.89 7.46 31.80
N LEU A 456 -12.95 6.50 31.84
CA LEU A 456 -12.24 6.14 33.07
C LEU A 456 -11.10 7.10 33.43
N PHE A 457 -10.25 7.45 32.46
CA PHE A 457 -9.01 8.19 32.69
C PHE A 457 -9.19 9.59 33.30
N PRO A 458 -10.30 10.33 33.07
CA PRO A 458 -10.56 11.58 33.79
C PRO A 458 -10.62 11.43 35.33
N HIS A 459 -10.83 10.21 35.83
CA HIS A 459 -10.88 9.88 37.25
C HIS A 459 -9.55 9.33 37.80
N CYS A 460 -8.49 9.29 36.99
CA CYS A 460 -7.20 8.73 37.36
C CYS A 460 -6.15 9.82 37.64
N SER A 461 -5.22 9.57 38.57
CA SER A 461 -4.10 10.47 38.85
C SER A 461 -2.89 10.25 37.94
N ALA A 462 -2.73 9.04 37.41
CA ALA A 462 -1.76 8.64 36.39
C ALA A 462 -2.22 7.33 35.72
N VAL A 463 -1.63 7.00 34.58
CA VAL A 463 -1.90 5.76 33.85
C VAL A 463 -0.59 4.99 33.60
N VAL A 464 -0.62 3.68 33.85
CA VAL A 464 0.47 2.74 33.58
C VAL A 464 -0.01 1.76 32.53
N HIS A 465 0.70 1.66 31.41
CA HIS A 465 0.29 0.79 30.31
C HIS A 465 1.44 0.37 29.41
N HIS A 466 1.15 -0.53 28.46
CA HIS A 466 2.14 -1.11 27.56
C HIS A 466 2.76 -0.12 26.56
N GLY A 467 2.10 1.00 26.26
CA GLY A 467 2.64 2.02 25.35
C GLY A 467 2.12 1.95 23.92
N GLY A 468 0.97 1.31 23.68
CA GLY A 468 0.32 1.35 22.36
C GLY A 468 -0.08 2.78 21.99
N ALA A 469 -0.03 3.10 20.71
CA ALA A 469 -0.33 4.44 20.18
C ALA A 469 -1.67 5.01 20.69
N GLY A 470 -2.73 4.21 20.64
CA GLY A 470 -4.07 4.63 21.06
C GLY A 470 -4.18 4.90 22.57
N THR A 471 -3.50 4.11 23.41
CA THR A 471 -3.53 4.30 24.87
C THR A 471 -2.73 5.53 25.28
N ASN A 472 -1.57 5.76 24.67
CA ASN A 472 -0.84 7.02 24.86
C ASN A 472 -1.68 8.22 24.44
N ALA A 473 -2.34 8.14 23.27
CA ALA A 473 -3.18 9.20 22.75
C ALA A 473 -4.29 9.60 23.74
N ILE A 474 -5.05 8.62 24.24
CA ILE A 474 -6.15 8.91 25.16
C ILE A 474 -5.63 9.40 26.52
N GLY A 475 -4.57 8.77 27.07
CA GLY A 475 -3.96 9.17 28.33
C GLY A 475 -3.50 10.62 28.32
N ILE A 476 -2.69 11.00 27.33
CA ILE A 476 -2.17 12.36 27.23
C ILE A 476 -3.25 13.39 26.88
N SER A 477 -4.24 13.03 26.05
CA SER A 477 -5.34 13.93 25.69
C SER A 477 -6.25 14.28 26.88
N LEU A 478 -6.28 13.42 27.90
CA LEU A 478 -7.05 13.62 29.14
C LEU A 478 -6.19 14.15 30.28
N GLY A 479 -4.94 14.52 30.01
CA GLY A 479 -4.05 15.15 30.99
C GLY A 479 -3.50 14.18 32.04
N CYS A 480 -3.50 12.88 31.75
CA CYS A 480 -2.94 11.87 32.63
C CYS A 480 -1.42 11.74 32.39
N PRO A 481 -0.58 11.91 33.44
CA PRO A 481 0.80 11.43 33.40
C PRO A 481 0.85 9.96 33.02
N THR A 482 1.75 9.61 32.11
CA THR A 482 1.74 8.30 31.46
C THR A 482 3.05 7.54 31.71
N VAL A 483 2.96 6.40 32.41
CA VAL A 483 4.06 5.46 32.59
C VAL A 483 3.96 4.38 31.53
N VAL A 484 5.04 4.22 30.75
CA VAL A 484 5.09 3.26 29.64
C VAL A 484 6.01 2.08 29.98
N VAL A 485 5.43 0.87 29.95
CA VAL A 485 6.14 -0.40 30.13
C VAL A 485 6.09 -1.16 28.79
N PRO A 486 7.06 -0.96 27.88
CA PRO A 486 7.01 -1.60 26.58
C PRO A 486 7.31 -3.10 26.66
N PHE A 487 6.61 -3.85 25.82
CA PHE A 487 6.79 -5.28 25.57
C PHE A 487 7.42 -5.52 24.19
N PHE A 488 6.92 -4.87 23.14
CA PHE A 488 7.43 -5.05 21.77
C PHE A 488 7.03 -3.91 20.82
N GLY A 489 7.59 -3.95 19.61
CA GLY A 489 7.14 -3.13 18.48
C GLY A 489 7.45 -1.64 18.66
N ASP A 490 6.41 -0.81 18.52
CA ASP A 490 6.50 0.66 18.56
C ASP A 490 6.40 1.24 19.97
N GLN A 491 6.06 0.42 20.96
CA GLN A 491 5.84 0.82 22.34
C GLN A 491 7.05 1.53 22.99
N PRO A 492 8.31 1.06 22.80
CA PRO A 492 9.48 1.77 23.34
C PRO A 492 9.62 3.18 22.75
N TRP A 493 9.32 3.35 21.46
CA TRP A 493 9.38 4.64 20.79
C TRP A 493 8.34 5.60 21.34
N TRP A 494 7.10 5.14 21.54
CA TRP A 494 6.05 5.94 22.17
C TRP A 494 6.40 6.37 23.59
N GLY A 495 6.91 5.44 24.41
CA GLY A 495 7.37 5.77 25.76
C GLY A 495 8.46 6.83 25.78
N GLU A 496 9.41 6.74 24.84
CA GLU A 496 10.45 7.76 24.67
C GLU A 496 9.87 9.13 24.24
N MET A 497 8.83 9.15 23.39
CA MET A 497 8.17 10.41 22.99
C MET A 497 7.42 11.06 24.16
N ILE A 498 6.74 10.27 24.99
CA ILE A 498 6.10 10.74 26.22
C ILE A 498 7.14 11.32 27.20
N HIS A 499 8.25 10.60 27.38
CA HIS A 499 9.34 11.04 28.24
C HIS A 499 9.94 12.36 27.77
N ARG A 500 10.26 12.47 26.48
CA ARG A 500 10.78 13.72 25.88
C ARG A 500 9.82 14.89 25.99
N ALA A 501 8.52 14.63 25.98
CA ALA A 501 7.50 15.65 26.16
C ALA A 501 7.34 16.09 27.63
N GLY A 502 7.97 15.39 28.57
CA GLY A 502 7.88 15.63 30.02
C GLY A 502 6.55 15.17 30.64
N ALA A 503 5.77 14.36 29.92
CA ALA A 503 4.45 13.90 30.36
C ALA A 503 4.46 12.52 31.03
N GLY A 504 5.65 11.98 31.23
CA GLY A 504 5.87 10.70 31.87
C GLY A 504 7.37 10.44 32.07
N PRO A 505 7.70 9.44 32.88
CA PRO A 505 9.09 9.05 33.09
C PRO A 505 9.65 8.27 31.89
N SER A 506 10.96 7.99 31.93
CA SER A 506 11.63 7.19 30.89
C SER A 506 11.06 5.76 30.85
N PRO A 507 10.73 5.21 29.66
CA PRO A 507 10.11 3.90 29.57
C PRO A 507 11.00 2.79 30.11
N ILE A 508 10.39 1.81 30.77
CA ILE A 508 11.08 0.65 31.32
C ILE A 508 10.58 -0.65 30.66
N PRO A 509 11.43 -1.37 29.91
CA PRO A 509 11.04 -2.64 29.32
C PRO A 509 10.49 -3.62 30.35
N TYR A 510 9.45 -4.36 29.98
CA TYR A 510 8.81 -5.34 30.87
C TYR A 510 9.82 -6.32 31.51
N LYS A 511 10.83 -6.75 30.75
CA LYS A 511 11.86 -7.68 31.22
C LYS A 511 12.72 -7.14 32.36
N ASP A 512 12.86 -5.81 32.44
CA ASP A 512 13.64 -5.14 33.47
C ASP A 512 12.77 -4.65 34.64
N LEU A 513 11.45 -4.88 34.58
CA LEU A 513 10.48 -4.36 35.55
C LEU A 513 10.43 -5.22 36.81
N ASP A 514 10.44 -4.55 37.96
CA ASP A 514 10.18 -5.12 39.28
C ASP A 514 9.32 -4.14 40.09
N ALA A 515 8.89 -4.55 41.29
CA ALA A 515 8.00 -3.74 42.13
C ALA A 515 8.60 -2.38 42.51
N ASP A 516 9.90 -2.34 42.83
CA ASP A 516 10.59 -1.11 43.23
C ASP A 516 10.70 -0.13 42.07
N LYS A 517 11.07 -0.63 40.88
CA LYS A 517 11.13 0.18 39.66
C LYS A 517 9.75 0.65 39.23
N LEU A 518 8.72 -0.19 39.30
CA LEU A 518 7.35 0.23 39.01
C LEU A 518 6.90 1.33 39.97
N ALA A 519 7.16 1.17 41.28
CA ALA A 519 6.87 2.17 42.29
C ALA A 519 7.59 3.50 42.01
N ASN A 520 8.87 3.44 41.64
CA ASN A 520 9.66 4.63 41.27
C ASN A 520 9.07 5.32 40.03
N GLN A 521 8.70 4.57 38.99
CA GLN A 521 8.10 5.11 37.76
C GLN A 521 6.77 5.84 38.06
N ILE A 522 5.90 5.24 38.89
CA ILE A 522 4.65 5.87 39.31
C ILE A 522 4.94 7.13 40.13
N ARG A 523 5.93 7.10 41.03
CA ARG A 523 6.32 8.28 41.82
C ARG A 523 6.77 9.44 40.94
N GLU A 524 7.58 9.16 39.92
CA GLU A 524 8.02 10.15 38.93
C GLU A 524 6.86 10.73 38.12
N ALA A 525 5.90 9.87 37.72
CA ALA A 525 4.70 10.31 37.00
C ALA A 525 3.78 11.20 37.87
N LEU A 526 3.75 10.96 39.18
CA LEU A 526 2.90 11.70 40.11
C LEU A 526 3.47 13.06 40.53
N LYS A 527 4.69 13.41 40.11
CA LYS A 527 5.31 14.72 40.37
C LYS A 527 4.45 15.87 39.83
N PRO A 528 4.41 17.03 40.52
CA PRO A 528 3.64 18.19 40.08
C PRO A 528 4.00 18.64 38.67
N GLU A 529 5.29 18.68 38.33
CA GLU A 529 5.77 19.14 37.02
C GLU A 529 5.29 18.23 35.88
N THR A 530 5.31 16.91 36.09
CA THR A 530 4.81 15.93 35.12
C THR A 530 3.30 16.06 34.92
N LYS A 531 2.55 16.27 36.01
CA LYS A 531 1.09 16.51 35.98
C LYS A 531 0.72 17.79 35.26
N GLU A 532 1.41 18.89 35.55
CA GLU A 532 1.21 20.17 34.87
C GLU A 532 1.51 20.03 33.38
N ARG A 533 2.61 19.37 33.03
CA ARG A 533 2.98 19.16 31.64
C ARG A 533 1.97 18.31 30.87
N ALA A 534 1.45 17.24 31.48
CA ALA A 534 0.38 16.43 30.89
C ALA A 534 -0.89 17.26 30.66
N LYS A 535 -1.30 18.10 31.62
CA LYS A 535 -2.46 19.00 31.48
C LYS A 535 -2.28 20.05 30.39
N GLU A 536 -1.08 20.63 30.26
CA GLU A 536 -0.77 21.58 29.18
C GLU A 536 -0.90 20.93 27.80
N LEU A 537 -0.39 19.71 27.64
CA LEU A 537 -0.50 18.95 26.40
C LEU A 537 -1.96 18.61 26.11
N ALA A 538 -2.72 18.16 27.10
CA ALA A 538 -4.14 17.90 26.97
C ALA A 538 -4.92 19.13 26.48
N ALA A 539 -4.63 20.32 27.04
CA ALA A 539 -5.27 21.56 26.62
C ALA A 539 -5.03 21.87 25.15
N ARG A 540 -3.79 21.69 24.66
CA ARG A 540 -3.44 21.87 23.24
C ARG A 540 -4.10 20.82 22.35
N ILE A 541 -4.07 19.55 22.77
CA ILE A 541 -4.65 18.42 22.02
C ILE A 541 -6.16 18.59 21.85
N LYS A 542 -6.84 19.15 22.86
CA LYS A 542 -8.29 19.41 22.81
C LYS A 542 -8.70 20.41 21.71
N GLU A 543 -7.78 21.28 21.29
CA GLU A 543 -8.02 22.23 20.19
C GLU A 543 -7.78 21.59 18.80
N GLU A 544 -7.19 20.39 18.75
CA GLU A 544 -6.86 19.71 17.50
C GLU A 544 -8.07 18.99 16.89
N THR A 545 -8.22 19.10 15.58
CA THR A 545 -9.27 18.42 14.80
C THR A 545 -8.66 17.34 13.91
N GLY A 546 -8.11 16.29 14.51
CA GLY A 546 -7.26 15.30 13.83
C GLY A 546 -7.85 14.74 12.54
N THR A 547 -9.02 14.14 12.62
CA THR A 547 -9.69 13.51 11.47
C THR A 547 -10.10 14.53 10.41
N GLN A 548 -10.53 15.72 10.80
CA GLN A 548 -10.88 16.80 9.87
C GLN A 548 -9.64 17.34 9.14
N THR A 549 -8.53 17.55 9.85
CA THR A 549 -7.25 18.00 9.28
C THR A 549 -6.71 16.96 8.29
N ALA A 550 -6.81 15.67 8.63
CA ALA A 550 -6.40 14.59 7.74
C ALA A 550 -7.27 14.51 6.48
N ALA A 551 -8.60 14.58 6.63
CA ALA A 551 -9.53 14.60 5.50
C ALA A 551 -9.27 15.82 4.60
N LYS A 552 -9.08 17.00 5.17
CA LYS A 552 -8.75 18.22 4.42
C LYS A 552 -7.45 18.04 3.64
N PHE A 553 -6.39 17.59 4.31
CA PHE A 553 -5.10 17.37 3.68
C PHE A 553 -5.17 16.36 2.52
N PHE A 554 -5.89 15.26 2.69
CA PHE A 554 -6.13 14.27 1.63
C PHE A 554 -6.67 14.92 0.36
N HIS A 555 -7.65 15.82 0.48
CA HIS A 555 -8.26 16.54 -0.64
C HIS A 555 -7.38 17.65 -1.23
N GLU A 556 -6.56 18.31 -0.40
CA GLU A 556 -5.64 19.36 -0.86
C GLU A 556 -4.42 18.79 -1.60
N THR A 557 -4.18 17.48 -1.50
CA THR A 557 -3.08 16.86 -2.24
C THR A 557 -3.24 17.03 -3.76
N GLN A 558 -2.13 17.27 -4.46
CA GLN A 558 -2.10 17.44 -5.92
C GLN A 558 -2.73 16.25 -6.68
N GLN A 559 -2.75 15.06 -6.08
CA GLN A 559 -3.37 13.87 -6.69
C GLN A 559 -4.90 13.90 -6.73
N MET A 560 -5.55 14.77 -5.96
CA MET A 560 -7.01 14.91 -5.91
C MET A 560 -7.55 16.05 -6.77
N GLN A 561 -6.66 16.87 -7.36
CA GLN A 561 -7.04 17.96 -8.26
C GLN A 561 -7.61 17.43 -9.59
N ASP A 562 -8.59 18.14 -10.15
CA ASP A 562 -9.24 17.87 -11.44
C ASP A 562 -9.85 16.45 -11.58
N THR A 563 -10.32 15.87 -10.49
CA THR A 563 -10.90 14.51 -10.48
C THR A 563 -12.37 14.44 -10.88
N GLY A 564 -13.07 15.57 -10.93
CA GLY A 564 -14.50 15.67 -11.23
C GLY A 564 -14.89 15.43 -12.69
N CYS A 565 -16.17 15.14 -12.91
CA CYS A 565 -16.79 15.01 -14.23
C CYS A 565 -17.21 16.38 -14.78
N PHE A 566 -17.14 16.55 -16.11
CA PHE A 566 -17.50 17.80 -16.77
C PHE A 566 -19.01 18.08 -16.73
N LEU A 567 -19.83 17.03 -16.79
CA LEU A 567 -21.30 17.16 -16.82
C LEU A 567 -21.91 17.10 -15.42
N CYS A 568 -21.35 16.29 -14.52
CA CYS A 568 -21.75 16.17 -13.11
C CYS A 568 -20.53 16.44 -12.20
N PRO A 569 -20.20 17.70 -11.88
CA PRO A 569 -18.98 18.05 -11.15
C PRO A 569 -18.92 17.51 -9.71
N ASP A 570 -20.07 17.22 -9.12
CA ASP A 570 -20.24 16.52 -7.84
C ASP A 570 -19.86 15.02 -7.92
N GLN A 571 -19.66 14.47 -9.12
CA GLN A 571 -19.29 13.08 -9.35
C GLN A 571 -17.88 12.96 -9.91
N VAL A 572 -17.17 11.93 -9.47
CA VAL A 572 -15.81 11.67 -9.96
C VAL A 572 -15.82 11.15 -11.40
N ALA A 573 -14.87 11.61 -12.22
CA ALA A 573 -14.73 11.14 -13.58
C ALA A 573 -14.14 9.72 -13.65
N VAL A 574 -14.79 8.86 -14.43
CA VAL A 574 -14.42 7.45 -14.66
C VAL A 574 -13.97 7.22 -16.10
N TYR A 575 -14.63 7.87 -17.06
CA TYR A 575 -14.40 7.68 -18.49
C TYR A 575 -13.90 8.96 -19.15
N ARG A 576 -13.06 8.79 -20.17
CA ARG A 576 -12.71 9.83 -21.12
C ARG A 576 -13.20 9.42 -22.51
N VAL A 577 -13.84 10.35 -23.20
CA VAL A 577 -14.20 10.17 -24.60
C VAL A 577 -12.90 10.09 -25.43
N ARG A 578 -12.81 9.09 -26.32
CA ARG A 578 -11.61 8.85 -27.13
C ARG A 578 -11.36 10.06 -28.01
N ARG A 579 -10.08 10.34 -28.24
CA ARG A 579 -9.57 11.48 -29.04
C ARG A 579 -9.89 12.88 -28.47
N THR A 580 -10.73 13.01 -27.44
CA THR A 580 -10.98 14.28 -26.74
C THR A 580 -10.41 14.29 -25.31
N ASN A 581 -10.61 15.40 -24.58
CA ASN A 581 -10.30 15.53 -23.16
C ASN A 581 -11.55 15.53 -22.25
N ILE A 582 -12.73 15.26 -22.81
CA ILE A 582 -14.00 15.25 -22.07
C ILE A 582 -14.00 14.09 -21.06
N ARG A 583 -14.20 14.43 -19.77
CA ARG A 583 -14.20 13.48 -18.65
C ARG A 583 -15.61 13.31 -18.11
N LEU A 584 -16.07 12.07 -18.03
CA LEU A 584 -17.44 11.69 -17.67
C LEU A 584 -17.45 10.79 -16.44
N SER A 585 -18.40 11.01 -15.53
CA SER A 585 -18.70 10.11 -14.41
C SER A 585 -19.39 8.85 -14.93
N ALA A 586 -19.56 7.84 -14.07
CA ALA A 586 -20.33 6.65 -14.41
C ALA A 586 -21.79 7.01 -14.77
N LEU A 587 -22.45 7.82 -13.93
CA LEU A 587 -23.80 8.30 -14.17
C LEU A 587 -23.96 9.06 -15.49
N ALA A 588 -23.15 10.10 -15.73
CA ALA A 588 -23.23 10.90 -16.96
C ALA A 588 -22.97 10.05 -18.21
N THR A 589 -22.06 9.09 -18.10
CA THR A 589 -21.80 8.12 -19.18
C THR A 589 -23.01 7.22 -19.40
N GLY A 590 -23.65 6.72 -18.33
CA GLY A 590 -24.86 5.91 -18.40
C GLY A 590 -25.97 6.62 -19.16
N ILE A 591 -26.26 7.88 -18.80
CA ILE A 591 -27.28 8.72 -19.46
C ILE A 591 -26.97 8.89 -20.95
N LEU A 592 -25.75 9.33 -21.32
CA LEU A 592 -25.40 9.57 -22.73
C LEU A 592 -25.42 8.30 -23.60
N VAL A 593 -25.09 7.15 -23.01
CA VAL A 593 -25.16 5.86 -23.69
C VAL A 593 -26.62 5.41 -23.85
N ASP A 594 -27.46 5.64 -22.84
CA ASP A 594 -28.89 5.30 -22.88
C ASP A 594 -29.64 6.09 -23.95
N HIS A 595 -29.31 7.38 -24.11
CA HIS A 595 -29.85 8.24 -25.17
C HIS A 595 -29.21 8.02 -26.55
N GLY A 596 -28.30 7.05 -26.72
CA GLY A 596 -27.66 6.76 -28.00
C GLY A 596 -26.69 7.83 -28.51
N ILE A 597 -26.32 8.80 -27.66
CA ILE A 597 -25.39 9.89 -28.00
C ILE A 597 -23.95 9.39 -28.04
N LEU A 598 -23.59 8.48 -27.13
CA LEU A 598 -22.28 7.85 -27.08
C LEU A 598 -22.39 6.34 -27.19
N HIS A 599 -21.52 5.75 -28.00
CA HIS A 599 -21.31 4.31 -27.99
C HIS A 599 -20.19 3.92 -27.02
N PRO A 600 -20.27 2.79 -26.29
CA PRO A 600 -19.24 2.49 -25.29
C PRO A 600 -17.84 2.25 -25.87
N GLN A 601 -17.74 1.95 -27.18
CA GLN A 601 -16.45 1.89 -27.88
C GLN A 601 -15.74 3.25 -27.96
N HIS A 602 -16.47 4.37 -27.88
CA HIS A 602 -15.92 5.72 -27.84
C HIS A 602 -15.31 6.05 -26.48
N LEU A 603 -15.48 5.19 -25.48
CA LEU A 603 -15.02 5.45 -24.12
C LEU A 603 -13.67 4.77 -23.83
N LYS A 604 -12.93 5.38 -22.89
CA LYS A 604 -11.73 4.81 -22.29
C LYS A 604 -11.68 5.17 -20.81
N LEU A 605 -11.41 4.19 -19.95
CA LEU A 605 -11.17 4.44 -18.52
C LEU A 605 -10.06 5.47 -18.32
N ILE A 606 -10.31 6.42 -17.41
CA ILE A 606 -9.34 7.43 -16.98
C ILE A 606 -8.25 6.77 -16.14
N ARG A 607 -7.04 7.32 -16.24
CA ARG A 607 -5.94 7.01 -15.32
C ARG A 607 -5.69 8.30 -14.53
N LYS A 608 -6.28 8.40 -13.33
CA LYS A 608 -6.32 9.61 -12.49
C LYS A 608 -4.91 9.95 -11.99
N LYS A 609 -4.26 8.98 -11.35
CA LYS A 609 -2.87 9.09 -10.86
C LYS A 609 -2.06 7.92 -11.41
N ARG A 610 -0.89 8.22 -11.98
CA ARG A 610 0.04 7.18 -12.42
C ARG A 610 1.17 7.03 -11.42
N TRP A 611 1.35 5.80 -10.95
CA TRP A 611 2.47 5.42 -10.09
C TRP A 611 3.51 4.71 -10.93
N TYR A 612 4.69 5.32 -11.05
CA TYR A 612 5.81 4.76 -11.80
C TYR A 612 6.74 4.01 -10.85
N VAL A 613 6.26 2.86 -10.37
CA VAL A 613 6.96 2.01 -9.39
C VAL A 613 8.22 1.38 -10.00
N GLU A 614 8.18 1.10 -11.29
CA GLU A 614 9.28 0.51 -12.04
C GLU A 614 10.13 1.60 -12.72
N LYS A 615 11.18 2.07 -12.03
CA LYS A 615 12.22 2.92 -12.65
C LYS A 615 13.29 2.09 -13.39
N GLY A 616 13.34 0.79 -13.13
CA GLY A 616 14.39 -0.11 -13.63
C GLY A 616 15.71 0.08 -12.86
N ALA A 617 16.78 -0.56 -13.35
CA ALA A 617 18.08 -0.50 -12.71
C ALA A 617 18.68 0.92 -12.73
N GLN A 618 19.37 1.31 -11.66
CA GLN A 618 20.05 2.62 -11.58
C GLN A 618 21.33 2.67 -12.43
N GLU A 619 21.95 1.51 -12.66
CA GLU A 619 23.15 1.32 -13.49
C GLU A 619 23.15 -0.06 -14.16
N PRO A 620 23.96 -0.28 -15.22
CA PRO A 620 23.95 -1.51 -16.00
C PRO A 620 24.26 -2.78 -15.20
N VAL A 621 25.24 -2.71 -14.29
CA VAL A 621 25.66 -3.85 -13.46
C VAL A 621 24.53 -4.30 -12.54
N ILE A 622 23.85 -3.34 -11.89
CA ILE A 622 22.65 -3.60 -11.10
C ILE A 622 21.54 -4.18 -11.98
N GLY A 623 21.46 -3.79 -13.25
CA GLY A 623 20.52 -4.35 -14.21
C GLY A 623 20.77 -5.82 -14.55
N ILE A 624 22.04 -6.21 -14.71
CA ILE A 624 22.44 -7.61 -14.93
C ILE A 624 22.08 -8.46 -13.71
N LEU A 625 22.49 -8.03 -12.51
CA LEU A 625 22.18 -8.72 -11.26
C LEU A 625 20.66 -8.82 -11.05
N GLY A 626 19.94 -7.74 -11.38
CA GLY A 626 18.49 -7.67 -11.34
C GLY A 626 17.80 -8.75 -12.18
N ALA A 627 18.23 -8.90 -13.44
CA ALA A 627 17.67 -9.88 -14.36
C ALA A 627 17.91 -11.33 -13.92
N ILE A 628 19.08 -11.61 -13.34
CA ILE A 628 19.39 -12.93 -12.75
C ILE A 628 18.47 -13.20 -11.54
N GLY A 629 18.34 -12.22 -10.65
CA GLY A 629 17.51 -12.33 -9.43
C GLY A 629 16.03 -12.52 -9.74
N THR A 630 15.43 -11.71 -10.62
CA THR A 630 14.00 -11.83 -10.98
C THR A 630 13.70 -13.18 -11.63
N THR A 631 14.58 -13.65 -12.52
CA THR A 631 14.43 -14.95 -13.18
C THR A 631 14.52 -16.10 -12.16
N GLY A 632 15.46 -16.02 -11.22
CA GLY A 632 15.60 -17.02 -10.15
C GLY A 632 14.35 -17.10 -9.24
N VAL A 633 13.81 -15.96 -8.82
CA VAL A 633 12.55 -15.89 -8.05
C VAL A 633 11.38 -16.44 -8.87
N GLY A 634 11.30 -16.09 -10.16
CA GLY A 634 10.27 -16.59 -11.06
C GLY A 634 10.26 -18.12 -11.19
N TYR A 635 11.44 -18.74 -11.32
CA TYR A 635 11.55 -20.20 -11.31
C TYR A 635 11.12 -20.81 -9.97
N LYS A 636 11.59 -20.26 -8.84
CA LYS A 636 11.21 -20.73 -7.50
C LYS A 636 9.68 -20.71 -7.32
N ASN A 637 9.02 -19.64 -7.74
CA ASN A 637 7.56 -19.49 -7.64
C ASN A 637 6.81 -20.52 -8.51
N CYS A 638 7.29 -20.78 -9.74
CA CYS A 638 6.71 -21.83 -10.60
C CYS A 638 6.77 -23.22 -9.96
N PHE A 639 7.91 -23.60 -9.37
CA PHE A 639 8.06 -24.90 -8.71
C PHE A 639 7.21 -25.01 -7.44
N SER A 640 7.16 -23.95 -6.62
CA SER A 640 6.33 -23.92 -5.41
C SER A 640 4.85 -24.13 -5.76
N ARG A 641 4.36 -23.50 -6.83
CA ARG A 641 2.98 -23.67 -7.31
C ARG A 641 2.69 -25.05 -7.87
N LEU A 642 3.60 -25.62 -8.65
CA LEU A 642 3.46 -26.99 -9.13
C LEU A 642 3.31 -27.96 -7.94
N SER A 643 4.16 -27.80 -6.91
CA SER A 643 4.05 -28.58 -5.69
C SER A 643 2.68 -28.41 -5.02
N LYS A 644 2.23 -27.16 -4.78
CA LYS A 644 0.91 -26.88 -4.19
C LYS A 644 -0.25 -27.46 -5.00
N ASP A 645 -0.27 -27.24 -6.32
CA ASP A 645 -1.32 -27.75 -7.21
C ASP A 645 -1.34 -29.29 -7.22
N LEU A 646 -0.17 -29.96 -7.20
CA LEU A 646 -0.09 -31.43 -7.12
C LEU A 646 -0.54 -31.97 -5.75
N HIS A 647 -0.23 -31.27 -4.65
CA HIS A 647 -0.66 -31.63 -3.31
C HIS A 647 -2.19 -31.46 -3.13
N ALA A 648 -2.76 -30.35 -3.61
CA ALA A 648 -4.20 -30.12 -3.58
C ALA A 648 -4.99 -31.20 -4.35
N ASN A 649 -4.53 -31.56 -5.55
CA ASN A 649 -5.12 -32.65 -6.35
C ASN A 649 -4.98 -34.03 -5.69
N LYS A 650 -4.04 -34.19 -4.75
CA LYS A 650 -3.85 -35.44 -3.99
C LYS A 650 -4.78 -35.51 -2.77
N ALA A 651 -5.14 -34.36 -2.20
CA ALA A 651 -6.07 -34.24 -1.08
C ALA A 651 -7.54 -34.46 -1.48
N GLU A 652 -7.93 -34.11 -2.71
CA GLU A 652 -9.28 -34.41 -3.26
C GLU A 652 -9.54 -35.91 -3.47
N LYS A 653 -8.48 -36.75 -3.49
CA LYS A 653 -8.60 -38.21 -3.60
C LYS A 653 -8.61 -38.88 -2.22
N SER A 654 -9.66 -38.62 -1.43
CA SER A 654 -10.05 -39.49 -0.30
C SER A 654 -11.30 -40.30 -0.72
N PRO A 655 -11.36 -41.62 -0.47
CA PRO A 655 -12.27 -42.51 -1.17
C PRO A 655 -13.69 -42.41 -0.59
N SER A 656 -14.63 -41.89 -1.38
CA SER A 656 -16.05 -42.23 -1.23
C SER A 656 -16.41 -43.24 -2.32
N HIS A 657 -16.88 -44.41 -1.88
CA HIS A 657 -17.39 -45.48 -2.73
C HIS A 657 -18.63 -45.01 -3.50
N VAL A 658 -18.55 -44.92 -4.82
CA VAL A 658 -19.69 -45.19 -5.72
C VAL A 658 -19.15 -45.79 -7.02
N MET A 659 -19.69 -46.96 -7.40
CA MET A 659 -19.50 -47.58 -8.71
C MET A 659 -20.76 -47.38 -9.57
N VAL A 660 -20.53 -47.41 -10.89
CA VAL A 660 -21.42 -47.71 -12.02
C VAL A 660 -22.02 -46.51 -12.78
N GLY A 661 -21.79 -46.52 -14.10
CA GLY A 661 -22.79 -46.12 -15.10
C GLY A 661 -22.22 -45.44 -16.34
N ASP A 662 -22.11 -46.18 -17.44
CA ASP A 662 -21.76 -45.68 -18.78
C ASP A 662 -22.71 -44.55 -19.24
N ALA A 663 -22.17 -43.34 -19.43
CA ALA A 663 -22.76 -42.29 -20.26
C ALA A 663 -21.66 -41.34 -20.74
N GLU A 664 -21.67 -41.07 -22.05
CA GLU A 664 -20.73 -40.22 -22.78
C GLU A 664 -20.50 -38.86 -22.09
N ALA A 665 -19.30 -38.68 -21.52
CA ALA A 665 -18.86 -37.42 -20.94
C ALA A 665 -17.64 -36.90 -21.70
N ALA A 666 -17.75 -35.66 -22.22
CA ALA A 666 -16.64 -34.90 -22.75
C ALA A 666 -15.49 -34.88 -21.72
N GLY A 667 -14.36 -35.50 -22.08
CA GLY A 667 -13.28 -35.83 -21.15
C GLY A 667 -12.74 -34.62 -20.40
N GLU A 668 -12.96 -34.59 -19.09
CA GLU A 668 -12.25 -33.68 -18.19
C GLU A 668 -10.77 -34.10 -18.12
N VAL A 669 -9.90 -33.17 -18.48
CA VAL A 669 -8.45 -33.34 -18.35
C VAL A 669 -8.09 -33.50 -16.86
N PRO A 670 -7.38 -34.57 -16.45
CA PRO A 670 -7.03 -34.79 -15.05
C PRO A 670 -6.32 -33.57 -14.42
N GLY A 671 -6.70 -33.21 -13.18
CA GLY A 671 -6.19 -32.02 -12.49
C GLY A 671 -4.65 -31.93 -12.42
N ALA A 672 -3.97 -33.07 -12.22
CA ALA A 672 -2.51 -33.15 -12.25
C ALA A 672 -1.91 -32.84 -13.64
N LEU A 673 -2.56 -33.27 -14.72
CA LEU A 673 -2.12 -32.97 -16.09
C LEU A 673 -2.31 -31.49 -16.42
N LYS A 674 -3.39 -30.88 -15.91
CA LYS A 674 -3.63 -29.42 -15.98
C LYS A 674 -2.59 -28.63 -15.20
N ALA A 675 -2.19 -29.10 -14.01
CA ALA A 675 -1.13 -28.50 -13.21
C ALA A 675 0.24 -28.55 -13.93
N VAL A 676 0.59 -29.70 -14.50
CA VAL A 676 1.82 -29.86 -15.30
C VAL A 676 1.78 -28.96 -16.54
N ALA A 677 0.65 -28.88 -17.26
CA ALA A 677 0.51 -27.99 -18.42
C ALA A 677 0.66 -26.50 -18.06
N LYS A 678 0.06 -26.05 -16.94
CA LYS A 678 0.26 -24.69 -16.41
C LYS A 678 1.73 -24.43 -16.06
N PHE A 679 2.39 -25.41 -15.44
CA PHE A 679 3.80 -25.33 -15.10
C PHE A 679 4.69 -25.24 -16.35
N THR A 680 4.49 -26.10 -17.36
CA THR A 680 5.26 -26.07 -18.62
C THR A 680 5.07 -24.74 -19.35
N GLY A 681 3.85 -24.20 -19.42
CA GLY A 681 3.58 -22.88 -20.00
C GLY A 681 4.28 -21.74 -19.25
N SER A 682 4.27 -21.79 -17.92
CA SER A 682 4.93 -20.78 -17.08
C SER A 682 6.46 -20.86 -17.16
N MET A 683 7.02 -22.08 -17.19
CA MET A 683 8.47 -22.33 -17.38
C MET A 683 8.94 -21.82 -18.74
N GLY A 684 8.22 -22.13 -19.83
CA GLY A 684 8.55 -21.64 -21.17
C GLY A 684 8.61 -20.13 -21.25
N LEU A 685 7.71 -19.42 -20.56
CA LEU A 685 7.73 -17.96 -20.52
C LEU A 685 8.88 -17.42 -19.66
N ASN A 686 9.19 -18.03 -18.50
CA ASN A 686 10.34 -17.66 -17.68
C ASN A 686 11.68 -17.91 -18.37
N THR A 687 11.78 -18.93 -19.23
CA THR A 687 12.98 -19.17 -20.05
C THR A 687 13.14 -18.11 -21.16
N LEU A 688 12.05 -17.67 -21.78
CA LEU A 688 12.07 -16.56 -22.74
C LEU A 688 12.30 -15.19 -22.08
N ARG A 689 12.02 -15.08 -20.79
CA ARG A 689 12.07 -13.84 -20.02
C ARG A 689 13.48 -13.35 -19.73
N PHE A 690 14.44 -14.25 -19.44
CA PHE A 690 15.79 -13.82 -19.04
C PHE A 690 16.49 -12.94 -20.10
N PRO A 691 16.53 -13.29 -21.39
CA PRO A 691 17.09 -12.40 -22.42
C PRO A 691 16.39 -11.04 -22.51
N VAL A 692 15.07 -11.03 -22.31
CA VAL A 692 14.26 -9.80 -22.32
C VAL A 692 14.59 -8.93 -21.12
N ASP A 693 14.54 -9.48 -19.91
CA ASP A 693 14.83 -8.78 -18.66
C ASP A 693 16.29 -8.31 -18.61
N LEU A 694 17.25 -9.08 -19.13
CA LEU A 694 18.65 -8.67 -19.23
C LEU A 694 18.81 -7.44 -20.12
N LEU A 695 18.36 -7.50 -21.38
CA LEU A 695 18.48 -6.37 -22.31
C LEU A 695 17.72 -5.14 -21.81
N TYR A 696 16.52 -5.36 -21.29
CA TYR A 696 15.67 -4.33 -20.71
C TYR A 696 16.33 -3.64 -19.52
N ASN A 697 16.83 -4.41 -18.55
CA ASN A 697 17.39 -3.85 -17.33
C ASN A 697 18.76 -3.21 -17.56
N VAL A 698 19.58 -3.75 -18.47
CA VAL A 698 20.84 -3.10 -18.88
C VAL A 698 20.55 -1.80 -19.62
N ALA A 699 19.60 -1.78 -20.55
CA ALA A 699 19.19 -0.54 -21.23
C ALA A 699 18.69 0.52 -20.24
N ASN A 700 17.85 0.12 -19.27
CA ASN A 700 17.41 1.02 -18.21
C ASN A 700 18.57 1.50 -17.32
N GLY A 701 19.50 0.59 -16.97
CA GLY A 701 20.70 0.93 -16.21
C GLY A 701 21.55 1.98 -16.91
N CYS A 702 21.75 1.83 -18.22
CA CYS A 702 22.44 2.81 -19.06
C CYS A 702 21.67 4.14 -19.11
N HIS A 703 20.34 4.11 -19.27
CA HIS A 703 19.48 5.28 -19.34
C HIS A 703 19.49 6.10 -18.03
N ASN A 704 19.42 5.42 -16.89
CA ASN A 704 19.29 6.01 -15.56
C ASN A 704 20.62 6.52 -14.97
N LEU A 705 21.76 5.93 -15.37
CA LEU A 705 23.08 6.20 -14.79
C LEU A 705 23.45 7.70 -14.78
N PRO A 706 23.26 8.48 -15.86
CA PRO A 706 23.60 9.92 -15.86
C PRO A 706 22.82 10.73 -14.82
N TRP A 707 21.53 10.42 -14.62
CA TRP A 707 20.72 11.10 -13.62
C TRP A 707 21.13 10.69 -12.20
N HIS A 708 21.31 9.39 -11.96
CA HIS A 708 21.55 8.87 -10.62
C HIS A 708 22.93 9.27 -10.07
N PHE A 709 24.00 9.13 -10.86
CA PHE A 709 25.37 9.34 -10.40
C PHE A 709 25.91 10.73 -10.73
N PHE A 710 25.40 11.38 -11.77
CA PHE A 710 25.92 12.66 -12.26
C PHE A 710 24.90 13.80 -12.21
N ASN A 711 23.66 13.53 -11.74
CA ASN A 711 22.58 14.52 -11.65
C ASN A 711 22.41 15.30 -12.97
N ASP A 712 22.43 14.56 -14.08
CA ASP A 712 22.17 15.05 -15.42
C ASP A 712 20.64 15.19 -15.64
N ASP A 713 20.15 16.42 -15.60
CA ASP A 713 18.73 16.76 -15.77
C ASP A 713 18.24 16.71 -17.22
N THR A 714 19.08 16.28 -18.16
CA THR A 714 18.69 16.06 -19.57
C THR A 714 18.20 14.65 -19.86
N VAL A 715 18.32 13.73 -18.90
CA VAL A 715 17.75 12.38 -19.04
C VAL A 715 16.23 12.50 -19.17
N ARG A 716 15.70 12.01 -20.29
CA ARG A 716 14.27 12.07 -20.59
C ARG A 716 13.52 11.02 -19.80
N VAL A 717 12.27 11.32 -19.44
CA VAL A 717 11.39 10.30 -18.86
C VAL A 717 10.96 9.33 -19.97
N ARG A 718 11.32 8.06 -19.82
CA ARG A 718 10.92 6.98 -20.73
C ARG A 718 9.40 6.81 -20.78
N GLY A 719 8.87 6.51 -21.97
CA GLY A 719 7.46 6.15 -22.15
C GLY A 719 7.10 4.77 -21.57
N GLU A 720 5.81 4.57 -21.26
CA GLU A 720 5.30 3.30 -20.75
C GLU A 720 5.19 2.24 -21.87
N ILE A 721 5.72 1.06 -21.61
CA ILE A 721 5.63 -0.09 -22.52
C ILE A 721 4.40 -0.91 -22.12
N SER A 722 3.27 -0.74 -22.76
CA SER A 722 2.03 -1.48 -22.42
C SER A 722 1.74 -2.70 -23.31
N GLY A 723 2.58 -2.91 -24.33
CA GLY A 723 2.44 -3.90 -25.40
C GLY A 723 3.37 -3.58 -26.58
N VAL A 724 3.32 -4.38 -27.66
CA VAL A 724 4.26 -4.32 -28.80
C VAL A 724 4.37 -2.91 -29.40
N MET A 725 3.25 -2.28 -29.74
CA MET A 725 3.24 -0.94 -30.35
C MET A 725 3.85 0.12 -29.45
N SER A 726 3.59 0.05 -28.14
CA SER A 726 4.23 0.98 -27.20
C SER A 726 5.70 0.65 -26.95
N GLY A 727 6.09 -0.63 -26.94
CA GLY A 727 7.48 -1.05 -26.75
C GLY A 727 8.37 -0.62 -27.92
N THR A 728 7.92 -0.86 -29.15
CA THR A 728 8.58 -0.40 -30.37
C THR A 728 8.68 1.12 -30.44
N LYS A 729 7.61 1.83 -30.10
CA LYS A 729 7.63 3.30 -30.02
C LYS A 729 8.64 3.81 -28.99
N VAL A 730 8.66 3.24 -27.79
CA VAL A 730 9.62 3.63 -26.74
C VAL A 730 11.06 3.30 -27.15
N GLY A 731 11.28 2.12 -27.75
CA GLY A 731 12.57 1.74 -28.35
C GLY A 731 13.04 2.74 -29.40
N PHE A 732 12.16 3.15 -30.32
CA PHE A 732 12.48 4.15 -31.34
C PHE A 732 12.76 5.54 -30.74
N GLN A 733 11.98 5.96 -29.75
CA GLN A 733 12.22 7.22 -29.03
C GLN A 733 13.57 7.20 -28.32
N GLU A 734 13.92 6.10 -27.65
CA GLU A 734 15.22 5.94 -26.99
C GLU A 734 16.36 5.96 -28.01
N LEU A 735 16.19 5.31 -29.17
CA LEU A 735 17.18 5.32 -30.24
C LEU A 735 17.47 6.75 -30.71
N VAL A 736 16.42 7.48 -31.12
CA VAL A 736 16.55 8.80 -31.72
C VAL A 736 17.00 9.84 -30.70
N PHE A 737 16.31 9.92 -29.56
CA PHE A 737 16.63 10.93 -28.55
C PHE A 737 17.85 10.57 -27.72
N GLY A 738 18.10 9.28 -27.45
CA GLY A 738 19.27 8.83 -26.71
C GLY A 738 20.55 9.19 -27.45
N PHE A 739 20.64 8.92 -28.76
CA PHE A 739 21.78 9.37 -29.57
C PHE A 739 21.86 10.90 -29.66
N TYR A 740 20.74 11.58 -29.93
CA TYR A 740 20.74 13.05 -29.99
C TYR A 740 21.26 13.68 -28.68
N ASP A 741 20.74 13.27 -27.53
CA ASP A 741 21.13 13.78 -26.21
C ASP A 741 22.56 13.32 -25.83
N ALA A 742 23.03 12.16 -26.31
CA ALA A 742 24.40 11.68 -26.14
C ALA A 742 25.40 12.61 -26.83
N PHE A 743 25.20 12.90 -28.12
CA PHE A 743 26.11 13.73 -28.91
C PHE A 743 26.01 15.21 -28.56
N THR A 744 24.79 15.75 -28.44
CA THR A 744 24.61 17.16 -28.06
C THR A 744 25.02 17.42 -26.62
N GLY A 745 24.96 16.40 -25.74
CA GLY A 745 25.37 16.48 -24.34
C GLY A 745 26.85 16.83 -24.15
N VAL A 746 27.73 16.38 -25.05
CA VAL A 746 29.18 16.69 -25.00
C VAL A 746 29.45 18.18 -25.03
N VAL A 747 28.63 18.95 -25.76
CA VAL A 747 28.77 20.41 -25.91
C VAL A 747 27.85 21.17 -24.96
N THR A 748 26.61 20.71 -24.80
CA THR A 748 25.60 21.45 -24.03
C THR A 748 25.80 21.33 -22.51
N GLN A 749 26.34 20.23 -22.00
CA GLN A 749 26.58 20.05 -20.56
C GLN A 749 27.66 20.99 -20.00
N PRO A 750 28.84 21.17 -20.65
CA PRO A 750 29.80 22.20 -20.25
C PRO A 750 29.19 23.60 -20.19
N VAL A 751 28.44 24.00 -21.22
CA VAL A 751 27.80 25.32 -21.30
C VAL A 751 26.76 25.50 -20.20
N ARG A 752 25.93 24.49 -19.93
CA ARG A 752 24.94 24.51 -18.84
C ARG A 752 25.62 24.55 -17.47
N GLY A 753 26.67 23.76 -17.29
CA GLY A 753 27.47 23.74 -16.08
C GLY A 753 28.07 25.11 -15.78
N TYR A 754 28.64 25.77 -16.80
CA TYR A 754 29.14 27.13 -16.69
C TYR A 754 28.04 28.12 -16.31
N LYS A 755 26.94 28.17 -17.09
CA LYS A 755 25.83 29.11 -16.84
C LYS A 755 25.25 28.97 -15.44
N LYS A 756 25.09 27.73 -14.96
CA LYS A 756 24.52 27.43 -13.64
C LYS A 756 25.34 27.97 -12.47
N HIS A 757 26.66 28.06 -12.63
CA HIS A 757 27.57 28.54 -11.58
C HIS A 757 28.24 29.88 -11.93
N SER A 758 27.93 30.47 -13.08
CA SER A 758 28.52 31.72 -13.54
C SER A 758 28.16 32.92 -12.68
N SER A 759 26.98 32.91 -12.05
CA SER A 759 26.55 33.92 -11.08
C SER A 759 27.29 33.86 -9.74
N GLU A 760 27.99 32.75 -9.45
CA GLU A 760 28.77 32.53 -8.22
C GLU A 760 30.24 32.96 -8.41
N GLY A 761 30.61 33.46 -9.59
CA GLY A 761 31.97 33.91 -9.95
C GLY A 761 32.62 33.06 -11.04
N VAL A 762 33.65 33.62 -11.69
CA VAL A 762 34.32 33.01 -12.86
C VAL A 762 34.94 31.64 -12.53
N GLY A 763 35.54 31.49 -11.35
CA GLY A 763 36.09 30.21 -10.89
C GLY A 763 35.02 29.13 -10.66
N ALA A 764 33.86 29.51 -10.11
CA ALA A 764 32.72 28.61 -9.93
C ALA A 764 32.09 28.22 -11.27
N GLY A 765 31.98 29.17 -12.21
CA GLY A 765 31.57 28.92 -13.59
C GLY A 765 32.48 27.94 -14.31
N ALA A 766 33.81 28.14 -14.25
CA ALA A 766 34.78 27.23 -14.83
C ALA A 766 34.69 25.81 -14.22
N TRP A 767 34.53 25.72 -12.89
CA TRP A 767 34.30 24.44 -12.20
C TRP A 767 32.97 23.77 -12.58
N GLY A 768 31.92 24.56 -12.82
CA GLY A 768 30.67 24.09 -13.39
C GLY A 768 30.86 23.50 -14.79
N ALA A 769 31.67 24.15 -15.63
CA ALA A 769 31.97 23.70 -16.99
C ALA A 769 32.75 22.38 -17.00
N THR A 770 33.77 22.22 -16.15
CA THR A 770 34.55 20.97 -16.04
C THR A 770 33.70 19.81 -15.58
N LYS A 771 32.80 20.02 -14.59
CA LYS A 771 31.77 19.04 -14.23
C LYS A 771 30.87 18.71 -15.41
N GLY A 772 30.51 19.72 -16.22
CA GLY A 772 29.73 19.56 -17.44
C GLY A 772 30.41 18.69 -18.50
N VAL A 773 31.74 18.80 -18.66
CA VAL A 773 32.51 17.90 -19.56
C VAL A 773 32.40 16.44 -19.09
N GLY A 774 32.57 16.20 -17.79
CA GLY A 774 32.40 14.86 -17.23
C GLY A 774 30.99 14.29 -17.45
N LYS A 775 29.94 15.10 -17.25
CA LYS A 775 28.55 14.71 -17.56
C LYS A 775 28.34 14.40 -19.04
N GLY A 776 28.92 15.21 -19.93
CA GLY A 776 28.82 15.04 -21.37
C GLY A 776 29.46 13.72 -21.85
N LEU A 777 30.66 13.40 -21.38
CA LEU A 777 31.37 12.16 -21.74
C LEU A 777 30.69 10.90 -21.21
N VAL A 778 30.25 10.93 -19.93
CA VAL A 778 29.49 9.81 -19.35
C VAL A 778 28.15 9.65 -20.08
N GLY A 779 27.46 10.75 -20.35
CA GLY A 779 26.22 10.78 -21.11
C GLY A 779 26.39 10.20 -22.52
N LEU A 780 27.50 10.51 -23.19
CA LEU A 780 27.80 9.98 -24.52
C LEU A 780 27.85 8.45 -24.53
N VAL A 781 28.58 7.84 -23.59
CA VAL A 781 28.69 6.37 -23.49
C VAL A 781 27.35 5.77 -23.07
N SER A 782 26.84 6.20 -21.92
CA SER A 782 25.65 5.58 -21.30
C SER A 782 24.37 5.78 -22.12
N LYS A 783 24.07 6.98 -22.64
CA LYS A 783 22.87 7.21 -23.46
C LYS A 783 22.95 6.54 -24.82
N SER A 784 24.14 6.43 -25.42
CA SER A 784 24.32 5.67 -26.67
C SER A 784 24.11 4.16 -26.45
N SER A 785 24.62 3.61 -25.34
CA SER A 785 24.34 2.22 -24.96
C SER A 785 22.85 1.99 -24.68
N ALA A 786 22.17 2.93 -23.99
CA ALA A 786 20.72 2.88 -23.79
C ALA A 786 19.95 2.93 -25.12
N ALA A 787 20.37 3.77 -26.07
CA ALA A 787 19.79 3.87 -27.41
C ALA A 787 19.94 2.56 -28.21
N ALA A 788 21.13 1.96 -28.19
CA ALA A 788 21.41 0.71 -28.91
C ALA A 788 20.66 -0.49 -28.30
N LEU A 789 20.69 -0.63 -26.98
CA LEU A 789 20.06 -1.76 -26.27
C LEU A 789 18.55 -1.58 -26.08
N GLY A 790 18.06 -0.33 -26.09
CA GLY A 790 16.67 0.02 -25.87
C GLY A 790 15.74 -0.47 -26.99
N VAL A 791 16.19 -0.53 -28.25
CA VAL A 791 15.36 -1.03 -29.35
C VAL A 791 14.97 -2.51 -29.16
N PRO A 792 15.92 -3.46 -29.04
CA PRO A 792 15.57 -4.85 -28.77
C PRO A 792 14.99 -5.02 -27.35
N GLY A 793 15.56 -4.37 -26.33
CA GLY A 793 15.10 -4.50 -24.95
C GLY A 793 13.65 -4.05 -24.74
N TYR A 794 13.29 -2.84 -25.20
CA TYR A 794 11.93 -2.31 -25.05
C TYR A 794 10.93 -2.94 -26.04
N GLY A 795 11.39 -3.31 -27.23
CA GLY A 795 10.58 -4.07 -28.20
C GLY A 795 10.16 -5.42 -27.66
N PHE A 796 11.12 -6.22 -27.18
CA PHE A 796 10.84 -7.52 -26.57
C PHE A 796 10.03 -7.41 -25.29
N LYS A 797 10.27 -6.39 -24.44
CA LYS A 797 9.42 -6.13 -23.28
C LYS A 797 7.96 -5.86 -23.67
N GLY A 798 7.74 -5.18 -24.80
CA GLY A 798 6.42 -4.97 -25.38
C GLY A 798 5.75 -6.26 -25.82
N LEU A 799 6.50 -7.19 -26.41
CA LEU A 799 6.02 -8.52 -26.78
C LEU A 799 5.65 -9.34 -25.55
N GLU A 800 6.56 -9.43 -24.57
CA GLU A 800 6.33 -10.12 -23.28
C GLU A 800 5.05 -9.62 -22.61
N ARG A 801 4.86 -8.30 -22.46
CA ARG A 801 3.65 -7.72 -21.86
C ARG A 801 2.39 -8.01 -22.69
N SER A 802 2.49 -8.12 -24.02
CA SER A 802 1.33 -8.46 -24.87
C SER A 802 0.90 -9.91 -24.70
N VAL A 803 1.86 -10.83 -24.60
CA VAL A 803 1.60 -12.24 -24.28
C VAL A 803 0.98 -12.35 -22.88
N ARG A 804 1.56 -11.68 -21.87
CA ARG A 804 1.08 -11.69 -20.49
C ARG A 804 -0.33 -11.09 -20.34
N ASN A 805 -0.66 -10.04 -21.10
CA ASN A 805 -2.01 -9.46 -21.10
C ASN A 805 -3.09 -10.41 -21.65
N GLY A 806 -2.70 -11.41 -22.45
CA GLY A 806 -3.58 -12.46 -22.96
C GLY A 806 -3.71 -13.67 -22.03
N TRP A 807 -2.86 -13.78 -21.01
CA TRP A 807 -2.89 -14.88 -20.05
C TRP A 807 -4.03 -14.76 -19.04
N LYS A 808 -4.53 -15.92 -18.58
CA LYS A 808 -5.48 -15.97 -17.46
C LYS A 808 -4.76 -15.57 -16.18
N THR A 809 -5.24 -14.51 -15.54
CA THR A 809 -4.78 -14.08 -14.23
C THR A 809 -5.41 -14.95 -13.14
N ASN A 810 -4.72 -15.09 -12.01
CA ASN A 810 -5.24 -15.71 -10.79
C ASN A 810 -6.20 -14.78 -10.03
N ASP A 811 -6.53 -13.61 -10.58
CA ASP A 811 -7.71 -12.83 -10.22
C ASP A 811 -8.94 -13.70 -10.46
N THR A 812 -9.17 -14.65 -9.55
CA THR A 812 -10.39 -15.42 -9.39
C THR A 812 -11.40 -14.40 -8.88
N PRO A 813 -12.33 -13.95 -9.74
CA PRO A 813 -13.48 -13.23 -9.25
C PRO A 813 -14.13 -14.17 -8.24
N ASN A 814 -14.67 -13.63 -7.13
CA ASN A 814 -15.63 -14.40 -6.34
C ASN A 814 -16.58 -15.06 -7.36
N GLU A 815 -16.71 -16.39 -7.35
CA GLU A 815 -17.37 -17.15 -8.44
C GLU A 815 -18.73 -16.53 -8.81
N ASN A 816 -19.34 -15.91 -7.81
CA ASN A 816 -20.58 -15.17 -7.85
C ASN A 816 -20.55 -13.83 -8.63
N SER A 817 -19.46 -13.06 -8.59
CA SER A 817 -19.27 -11.85 -9.42
C SER A 817 -19.11 -12.20 -10.90
N LEU A 818 -18.48 -13.33 -11.20
CA LEU A 818 -18.42 -13.88 -12.57
C LEU A 818 -19.76 -14.38 -13.02
N ALA A 819 -20.47 -15.15 -12.19
CA ALA A 819 -21.80 -15.64 -12.49
C ALA A 819 -22.77 -14.47 -12.72
N LEU A 820 -22.66 -13.39 -11.94
CA LEU A 820 -23.39 -12.15 -12.18
C LEU A 820 -23.02 -11.51 -13.52
N LEU A 821 -21.74 -11.23 -13.77
CA LEU A 821 -21.30 -10.61 -15.03
C LEU A 821 -21.63 -11.48 -16.25
N ASN A 822 -21.61 -12.80 -16.12
CA ASN A 822 -21.98 -13.75 -17.18
C ASN A 822 -23.50 -13.81 -17.38
N ALA A 823 -24.29 -13.70 -16.32
CA ALA A 823 -25.74 -13.66 -16.43
C ALA A 823 -26.23 -12.30 -16.99
N LEU A 824 -25.63 -11.18 -16.59
CA LEU A 824 -25.83 -9.87 -17.22
C LEU A 824 -25.46 -9.91 -18.71
N ARG A 825 -24.40 -10.64 -19.07
CA ARG A 825 -23.99 -10.86 -20.47
C ARG A 825 -25.03 -11.65 -21.26
N GLY A 826 -25.63 -12.69 -20.66
CA GLY A 826 -26.65 -13.53 -21.29
C GLY A 826 -27.96 -12.78 -21.59
N GLN A 827 -28.34 -11.80 -20.78
CA GLN A 827 -29.47 -10.92 -21.06
C GLN A 827 -29.19 -9.94 -22.22
N GLY A 828 -28.03 -9.28 -22.22
CA GLY A 828 -27.69 -8.29 -23.24
C GLY A 828 -27.53 -8.84 -24.66
N GLN A 829 -27.38 -10.16 -24.83
CA GLN A 829 -27.36 -10.82 -26.14
C GLN A 829 -28.72 -11.35 -26.60
N ARG A 830 -29.70 -11.52 -25.68
CA ARG A 830 -31.01 -12.13 -25.98
C ARG A 830 -32.15 -11.11 -26.10
N SER A 831 -31.92 -9.88 -25.68
CA SER A 831 -32.86 -8.77 -25.82
C SER A 831 -32.72 -8.15 -27.21
N GLY A 832 -33.37 -8.75 -28.21
CA GLY A 832 -33.61 -8.15 -29.52
C GLY A 832 -34.73 -7.10 -29.52
N ASP A 833 -35.19 -6.65 -28.33
CA ASP A 833 -36.24 -5.66 -28.18
C ASP A 833 -35.69 -4.27 -27.85
N GLU A 834 -36.16 -3.33 -28.66
CA GLU A 834 -35.82 -1.91 -28.84
C GLU A 834 -36.20 -0.99 -27.66
N GLN A 835 -36.26 -1.47 -26.42
CA GLN A 835 -36.56 -0.61 -25.26
C GLN A 835 -35.31 -0.11 -24.55
N LEU A 836 -35.27 1.22 -24.34
CA LEU A 836 -34.26 2.10 -23.71
C LEU A 836 -33.87 1.76 -22.23
N GLY A 837 -33.79 0.48 -21.87
CA GLY A 837 -33.20 0.00 -20.61
C GLY A 837 -31.93 -0.85 -20.81
N ASN A 838 -31.59 -1.20 -22.06
CA ASN A 838 -30.59 -2.21 -22.42
C ASN A 838 -29.20 -1.65 -22.83
N ALA A 839 -29.06 -0.34 -23.01
CA ALA A 839 -27.82 0.26 -23.52
C ALA A 839 -26.69 0.29 -22.48
N ALA A 840 -26.98 0.53 -21.20
CA ALA A 840 -25.98 0.43 -20.12
C ALA A 840 -25.49 -1.01 -19.90
N LEU A 841 -26.34 -2.02 -20.12
CA LEU A 841 -25.94 -3.44 -20.13
C LEU A 841 -24.97 -3.76 -21.29
N SER A 842 -25.04 -3.02 -22.41
CA SER A 842 -24.04 -3.13 -23.48
C SER A 842 -22.63 -2.70 -23.04
N MET A 843 -22.50 -1.82 -22.04
CA MET A 843 -21.20 -1.46 -21.45
C MET A 843 -20.61 -2.64 -20.67
N VAL A 844 -21.46 -3.43 -20.02
CA VAL A 844 -21.08 -4.65 -19.31
C VAL A 844 -20.66 -5.74 -20.30
N SER A 845 -21.37 -5.85 -21.44
CA SER A 845 -21.08 -6.86 -22.45
C SER A 845 -19.73 -6.66 -23.14
N GLN A 846 -19.19 -5.44 -23.21
CA GLN A 846 -17.83 -5.15 -23.71
C GLN A 846 -16.69 -5.71 -22.85
N ALA A 847 -16.99 -6.33 -21.71
CA ALA A 847 -16.02 -7.04 -20.88
C ALA A 847 -15.54 -8.40 -21.46
N GLN A 848 -15.78 -8.71 -22.74
CA GLN A 848 -15.46 -10.02 -23.37
C GLN A 848 -13.97 -10.38 -23.26
N GLY A 849 -13.58 -11.13 -22.23
CA GLY A 849 -12.25 -11.73 -22.06
C GLY A 849 -11.71 -11.66 -20.63
N ASN A 850 -10.71 -12.48 -20.34
CA ASN A 850 -10.23 -12.71 -18.96
C ASN A 850 -9.24 -11.65 -18.45
N SER A 851 -8.93 -10.60 -19.23
CA SER A 851 -7.94 -9.61 -18.80
C SER A 851 -8.52 -8.60 -17.80
N ILE A 852 -7.75 -8.24 -16.79
CA ILE A 852 -8.15 -7.32 -15.70
C ILE A 852 -8.75 -6.01 -16.23
N ARG A 853 -8.19 -5.47 -17.32
CA ARG A 853 -8.71 -4.23 -17.93
C ARG A 853 -10.14 -4.37 -18.44
N LYS A 854 -10.49 -5.54 -18.99
CA LYS A 854 -11.85 -5.83 -19.46
C LYS A 854 -12.79 -6.05 -18.28
N GLN A 855 -12.34 -6.75 -17.25
CA GLN A 855 -13.11 -6.91 -16.01
C GLN A 855 -13.44 -5.56 -15.36
N LEU A 856 -12.45 -4.67 -15.18
CA LEU A 856 -12.67 -3.33 -14.63
C LEU A 856 -13.65 -2.50 -15.45
N ARG A 857 -13.61 -2.61 -16.78
CA ARG A 857 -14.61 -1.97 -17.66
C ARG A 857 -16.00 -2.51 -17.43
N GLY A 858 -16.15 -3.83 -17.31
CA GLY A 858 -17.43 -4.46 -17.01
C GLY A 858 -17.99 -4.01 -15.66
N ARG A 859 -17.16 -3.94 -14.62
CA ARG A 859 -17.55 -3.49 -13.28
C ARG A 859 -17.96 -2.00 -13.26
N ARG A 860 -17.24 -1.13 -13.98
CA ARG A 860 -17.65 0.28 -14.15
C ARG A 860 -18.90 0.43 -15.03
N GLY A 861 -19.11 -0.46 -16.01
CA GLY A 861 -20.37 -0.53 -16.76
C GLY A 861 -21.54 -0.92 -15.86
N TRP A 862 -21.34 -1.88 -14.96
CA TRP A 862 -22.34 -2.24 -13.94
C TRP A 862 -22.63 -1.07 -13.00
N GLN A 863 -21.61 -0.30 -12.61
CA GLN A 863 -21.80 0.96 -11.87
C GLN A 863 -22.66 1.96 -12.65
N CYS A 864 -22.40 2.16 -13.95
CA CYS A 864 -23.23 3.06 -14.78
C CYS A 864 -24.71 2.63 -14.77
N PHE A 865 -24.96 1.32 -14.88
CA PHE A 865 -26.31 0.78 -14.80
C PHE A 865 -26.96 1.07 -13.45
N MET A 866 -26.31 0.72 -12.33
CA MET A 866 -26.88 0.93 -10.99
C MET A 866 -27.09 2.41 -10.66
N ASP A 867 -26.14 3.28 -11.00
CA ASP A 867 -26.27 4.73 -10.77
C ASP A 867 -27.49 5.30 -11.53
N LEU A 868 -27.70 4.87 -12.79
CA LEU A 868 -28.85 5.28 -13.59
C LEU A 868 -30.18 4.76 -13.01
N GLN A 869 -30.20 3.49 -12.58
CA GLN A 869 -31.39 2.89 -11.98
C GLN A 869 -31.75 3.53 -10.64
N HIS A 870 -30.76 3.84 -9.79
CA HIS A 870 -30.97 4.57 -8.53
C HIS A 870 -31.50 5.99 -8.77
N LEU A 871 -30.99 6.69 -9.79
CA LEU A 871 -31.51 8.00 -10.16
C LEU A 871 -33.01 7.90 -10.52
N ARG A 872 -33.39 6.91 -11.33
CA ARG A 872 -34.77 6.68 -11.81
C ARG A 872 -35.75 6.19 -10.74
N GLN A 873 -35.30 5.84 -9.54
CA GLN A 873 -36.20 5.58 -8.40
C GLN A 873 -36.99 6.84 -7.99
N ASN A 874 -36.48 8.04 -8.33
CA ASN A 874 -37.20 9.30 -8.19
C ASN A 874 -37.38 9.95 -9.58
N PRO A 875 -38.53 9.77 -10.24
CA PRO A 875 -38.75 10.21 -11.62
C PRO A 875 -38.50 11.70 -11.84
N ASP A 876 -38.93 12.56 -10.92
CA ASP A 876 -38.80 14.01 -11.06
C ASP A 876 -37.33 14.45 -11.00
N LYS A 877 -36.56 13.89 -10.06
CA LYS A 877 -35.11 14.13 -9.98
C LYS A 877 -34.36 13.55 -11.16
N ALA A 878 -34.78 12.39 -11.65
CA ALA A 878 -34.18 11.74 -12.80
C ALA A 878 -34.34 12.60 -14.07
N ALA A 879 -35.56 13.05 -14.36
CA ALA A 879 -35.83 13.89 -15.51
C ALA A 879 -35.01 15.18 -15.48
N ALA A 880 -34.99 15.89 -14.34
CA ALA A 880 -34.20 17.12 -14.19
C ALA A 880 -32.69 16.88 -14.38
N GLN A 881 -32.15 15.79 -13.82
CA GLN A 881 -30.73 15.48 -13.93
C GLN A 881 -30.33 15.01 -15.33
N GLU A 882 -31.17 14.19 -15.98
CA GLU A 882 -30.96 13.73 -17.36
C GLU A 882 -31.01 14.92 -18.33
N GLU A 883 -32.02 15.79 -18.21
CA GLU A 883 -32.13 17.02 -19.00
C GLU A 883 -30.90 17.91 -18.84
N GLU A 884 -30.43 18.13 -17.61
CA GLU A 884 -29.24 18.96 -17.37
C GLU A 884 -27.97 18.35 -17.97
N VAL A 885 -27.79 17.03 -17.89
CA VAL A 885 -26.64 16.33 -18.50
C VAL A 885 -26.67 16.46 -20.02
N LEU A 886 -27.84 16.29 -20.64
CA LEU A 886 -28.02 16.43 -22.09
C LEU A 886 -27.79 17.87 -22.56
N ARG A 887 -28.37 18.85 -21.85
CA ARG A 887 -28.19 20.28 -22.11
C ARG A 887 -26.71 20.66 -22.08
N ARG A 888 -25.99 20.27 -21.03
CA ARG A 888 -24.54 20.53 -20.91
C ARG A 888 -23.75 19.82 -22.00
N TRP A 889 -24.12 18.60 -22.37
CA TRP A 889 -23.45 17.89 -23.46
C TRP A 889 -23.56 18.64 -24.79
N ASP A 890 -24.73 19.17 -25.10
CA ASP A 890 -24.95 19.95 -26.32
C ASP A 890 -24.15 21.27 -26.31
N GLU A 891 -24.01 21.91 -25.15
CA GLU A 891 -23.16 23.10 -24.97
C GLU A 891 -21.68 22.82 -25.25
N LEU A 892 -21.21 21.58 -25.04
CA LEU A 892 -19.85 21.20 -25.41
C LEU A 892 -19.64 21.20 -26.93
N LYS A 893 -20.68 21.23 -27.77
CA LYS A 893 -20.55 21.26 -29.24
C LYS A 893 -19.57 20.20 -29.78
N VAL A 894 -19.63 18.98 -29.24
CA VAL A 894 -18.70 17.90 -29.58
C VAL A 894 -18.89 17.50 -31.06
N PRO A 895 -17.82 17.53 -31.90
CA PRO A 895 -17.94 17.13 -33.30
C PRO A 895 -18.43 15.69 -33.46
N LYS A 896 -19.33 15.46 -34.43
CA LYS A 896 -19.99 14.15 -34.65
C LYS A 896 -19.01 13.01 -34.98
N GLU A 897 -17.83 13.33 -35.51
CA GLU A 897 -16.73 12.38 -35.76
C GLU A 897 -16.17 11.70 -34.49
N PHE A 898 -16.47 12.23 -33.30
CA PHE A 898 -16.09 11.62 -32.02
C PHE A 898 -17.23 10.80 -31.38
N THR A 899 -18.44 10.87 -31.95
CA THR A 899 -19.66 10.31 -31.37
C THR A 899 -20.38 9.31 -32.28
N ARG A 900 -20.12 9.32 -33.59
CA ARG A 900 -20.61 8.32 -34.56
C ARG A 900 -19.55 7.27 -34.87
N LEU A 901 -19.97 5.99 -34.90
CA LEU A 901 -19.24 4.94 -35.58
C LEU A 901 -19.40 5.22 -37.08
N GLU A 902 -18.35 5.70 -37.77
CA GLU A 902 -18.32 5.55 -39.23
C GLU A 902 -18.29 4.04 -39.51
N GLU A 903 -19.28 3.56 -40.29
CA GLU A 903 -19.47 2.14 -40.65
C GLU A 903 -18.25 1.52 -41.32
#